data_AF-A0A1H7C849-F1
#
_entry.id   AF-A0A1H7C849-F1
#
_cell.length_a   1.000
_cell.length_b   1.000
_cell.length_c   1.000
_cell.angle_alpha   90.00
_cell.angle_beta   90.00
_cell.angle_gamma   90.00
#
_symmetry.space_group_name_H-M   'P 1'
#
loop_
_entity.id
_entity.type
_entity.pdbx_description
1 polymer ?
#
loop_
_entity_poly.entity_id
_entity_poly.type
_entity_poly.pdbx_seq_one_letter_code
_entity_poly.pdbx_strand_id
1 'polypeptide(L)'
;MSAPPAPPPAHPPAPPSSGTPRAGRVAVIVIHGVADQKAGDTARAIASLMVNAGAPRARYTRGDCDSYIVAVPPLLSMVESGPHGQGAARKRVVPRDASPAAAGTDKPPAVSLRKALRQSVRSDFLRDNWSTASQPPAGAAATQAASASATTSASAAAAATATAAPGRPQSAPARLMSADAGIAFSDYLLFKWQGAGHEAYEATRIRMTRRENASGIERRVDVHEMYWADLSRLSGVLPRIVTELFTMVFRLSQLGRDAVDRAGLHAAKHRTRGAFAWGWLIRLQMALDWAFSGVLANLFLQLLLAGLVIAGLGLAAPHAGRIHIALALLLPGLAAWWYCYLHVLRPLRRSWAVALAVLAAVGLCLVPAPWAHWLIGLTWLALLGLLFNYGLRVADTRFPAMRAAGLVFLGAMALTLLAHVAMASFGPDGAGNGAGSLDDWVRAGLRTVEYVLLGIVIWWLLAGGLLIAWAVFGQLAARDDDAARASVATGRLGLFVSIASFVTLAMAIWALMTTFVELGAAHTAYDPQVFKSGLLCFLNGGSFLHLRYQRSTETFALAAGLTLALALYLGVVLVPSVLAEVRKTVGTAHALGRWLTGGYRRLDGFVTGLTIASVLMACGVGVLLALARLGVEPDGWVGAAAHGVGELSEFVLKPLVLSAATAAAALSAFGGVLSRYAPWVRLPLDVALDVDNHFREFPRSAIPRARIFSRYVALLESVAAQGYDHVVIVAHSQGTVISAELLRYLQHRARWLAQACPNDRVVKLWSQLEGRVDLLTAGCPLRQLYAARFPHLYEWVMQARAGDVGVCRWVNAYATGDYVGRWLWADPPLYKPSPPVTVTAGPEHDVCLGSGAHTHYFDQEQVLVARWIDALVR
;
A
#
# COMPACT_ATOMS: atom_id res chain seq x y z
N MET A 1 -20.07 85.27 33.48
CA MET A 1 -20.05 84.54 32.19
C MET A 1 -18.72 84.84 31.51
N SER A 2 -18.02 83.79 31.05
CA SER A 2 -16.90 83.80 30.09
C SER A 2 -15.54 84.35 30.58
N ALA A 3 -14.37 83.80 30.31
CA ALA A 3 -13.81 82.47 30.04
C ALA A 3 -12.28 82.67 30.25
N PRO A 4 -11.52 81.72 30.83
CA PRO A 4 -10.08 81.88 31.06
C PRO A 4 -9.26 81.72 29.76
N PRO A 5 -8.06 82.35 29.67
CA PRO A 5 -7.25 82.39 28.45
C PRO A 5 -6.55 81.06 28.15
N ALA A 6 -6.39 80.77 26.86
CA ALA A 6 -5.84 79.53 26.33
C ALA A 6 -4.34 79.32 26.64
N PRO A 7 -3.89 78.06 26.82
CA PRO A 7 -2.49 77.73 27.04
C PRO A 7 -1.68 77.69 25.72
N PRO A 8 -0.34 77.86 25.80
CA PRO A 8 0.54 77.97 24.64
C PRO A 8 0.77 76.65 23.88
N PRO A 9 1.18 76.70 22.60
CA PRO A 9 1.25 75.54 21.72
C PRO A 9 2.38 74.56 22.11
N ALA A 10 2.04 73.27 22.10
CA ALA A 10 2.95 72.17 22.38
C ALA A 10 3.99 71.95 21.27
N HIS A 11 5.24 71.70 21.66
CA HIS A 11 6.33 71.29 20.77
C HIS A 11 6.05 69.93 20.10
N PRO A 12 6.49 69.72 18.85
CA PRO A 12 6.33 68.45 18.15
C PRO A 12 7.22 67.36 18.77
N PRO A 13 6.75 66.09 18.82
CA PRO A 13 7.54 64.98 19.35
C PRO A 13 8.74 64.67 18.44
N ALA A 14 9.89 64.42 19.08
CA ALA A 14 11.12 64.01 18.44
C ALA A 14 10.93 62.71 17.60
N PRO A 15 11.66 62.56 16.47
CA PRO A 15 11.57 61.37 15.64
C PRO A 15 12.00 60.12 16.42
N PRO A 16 11.36 58.96 16.19
CA PRO A 16 11.71 57.71 16.86
C PRO A 16 13.17 57.35 16.59
N SER A 17 13.87 57.02 17.66
CA SER A 17 15.24 56.52 17.65
C SER A 17 15.41 55.33 16.71
N SER A 18 16.58 55.26 16.10
CA SER A 18 17.10 54.18 15.27
C SER A 18 16.66 52.80 15.75
N GLY A 19 15.94 52.11 14.86
CA GLY A 19 15.36 50.80 15.11
C GLY A 19 16.38 49.80 15.65
N THR A 20 16.04 49.17 16.77
CA THR A 20 16.59 47.89 17.16
C THR A 20 16.48 46.92 15.97
N PRO A 21 17.57 46.23 15.58
CA PRO A 21 17.51 45.28 14.48
C PRO A 21 16.43 44.25 14.78
N ARG A 22 15.48 44.11 13.86
CA ARG A 22 14.36 43.17 13.98
C ARG A 22 14.96 41.78 14.22
N ALA A 23 14.75 41.22 15.42
CA ALA A 23 15.24 39.89 15.76
C ALA A 23 14.69 38.88 14.75
N GLY A 24 15.57 38.26 13.97
CA GLY A 24 15.19 37.32 12.91
C GLY A 24 14.33 36.19 13.46
N ARG A 25 13.26 35.83 12.75
CA ARG A 25 12.34 34.74 13.09
C ARG A 25 12.60 33.54 12.19
N VAL A 26 12.84 32.38 12.80
CA VAL A 26 13.06 31.11 12.08
C VAL A 26 11.94 30.13 12.41
N ALA A 27 11.38 29.49 11.39
CA ALA A 27 10.48 28.34 11.58
C ALA A 27 11.27 27.05 11.45
N VAL A 28 11.13 26.13 12.39
CA VAL A 28 11.65 24.77 12.29
C VAL A 28 10.46 23.84 12.08
N ILE A 29 10.30 23.26 10.89
CA ILE A 29 9.22 22.32 10.60
C ILE A 29 9.76 20.91 10.76
N VAL A 30 9.21 20.14 11.70
CA VAL A 30 9.62 18.77 11.97
C VAL A 30 8.64 17.78 11.36
N ILE A 31 9.17 16.74 10.72
CA ILE A 31 8.39 15.67 10.10
C ILE A 31 8.96 14.34 10.56
N HIS A 32 8.15 13.55 11.25
CA HIS A 32 8.56 12.22 11.69
C HIS A 32 8.56 11.20 10.55
N GLY A 33 9.25 10.10 10.79
CA GLY A 33 9.57 9.11 9.80
C GLY A 33 8.76 7.82 9.78
N VAL A 34 8.05 7.51 10.85
CA VAL A 34 7.19 6.31 10.96
C VAL A 34 5.78 6.76 11.27
N ALA A 35 4.75 6.12 10.72
CA ALA A 35 3.35 6.48 10.95
C ALA A 35 2.80 6.12 12.36
N ASP A 36 3.57 6.20 13.44
CA ASP A 36 3.15 5.73 14.78
C ASP A 36 3.39 6.70 15.96
N GLN A 37 3.94 7.89 15.72
CA GLN A 37 4.11 8.97 16.69
C GLN A 37 2.81 9.70 17.03
N LYS A 38 2.59 10.13 18.27
CA LYS A 38 1.41 10.97 18.60
C LYS A 38 1.66 12.41 18.15
N ALA A 39 0.58 13.14 17.90
CA ALA A 39 0.67 14.57 17.63
C ALA A 39 1.38 15.30 18.79
N GLY A 40 2.31 16.18 18.43
CA GLY A 40 3.21 16.95 19.27
C GLY A 40 4.50 16.25 19.67
N ASP A 41 4.65 14.93 19.49
CA ASP A 41 5.80 14.18 20.02
C ASP A 41 7.11 14.58 19.35
N THR A 42 7.12 14.71 18.02
CA THR A 42 8.34 15.02 17.26
C THR A 42 8.81 16.44 17.56
N ALA A 43 7.89 17.40 17.61
CA ALA A 43 8.21 18.79 17.94
C ALA A 43 8.78 18.90 19.36
N ARG A 44 8.20 18.17 20.33
CA ARG A 44 8.71 18.12 21.70
C ARG A 44 10.10 17.48 21.76
N ALA A 45 10.34 16.39 21.05
CA ALA A 45 11.65 15.74 21.01
C ALA A 45 12.74 16.70 20.48
N ILE A 46 12.48 17.38 19.36
CA ILE A 46 13.41 18.36 18.79
C ILE A 46 13.60 19.56 19.72
N ALA A 47 12.53 20.13 20.28
CA ALA A 47 12.65 21.24 21.22
C ALA A 47 13.46 20.85 22.47
N SER A 48 13.20 19.67 23.04
CA SER A 48 13.96 19.14 24.17
C SER A 48 15.42 18.87 23.82
N LEU A 49 15.70 18.32 22.64
CA LEU A 49 17.06 18.12 22.15
C LEU A 49 17.82 19.45 22.08
N MET A 50 17.22 20.49 21.48
CA MET A 50 17.83 21.80 21.33
C MET A 50 18.08 22.51 22.67
N VAL A 51 17.19 22.34 23.65
CA VAL A 51 17.36 22.89 25.01
C VAL A 51 18.44 22.14 25.79
N ASN A 52 18.45 20.81 25.72
CA ASN A 52 19.27 19.97 26.61
C ASN A 52 20.68 19.72 26.08
N ALA A 53 20.84 19.45 24.77
CA ALA A 53 22.15 19.15 24.21
C ALA A 53 23.04 20.40 24.12
N GLY A 54 22.43 21.59 24.05
CA GLY A 54 23.09 22.89 23.95
C GLY A 54 23.84 23.09 22.63
N ALA A 55 23.74 24.28 22.05
CA ALA A 55 24.70 24.69 21.03
C ALA A 55 25.92 25.29 21.73
N PRO A 56 27.18 24.94 21.36
CA PRO A 56 28.36 25.49 22.02
C PRO A 56 28.41 27.04 22.05
N ARG A 57 27.69 27.68 21.12
CA ARG A 57 27.66 29.13 20.95
C ARG A 57 26.30 29.77 21.26
N ALA A 58 25.27 29.00 21.61
CA ALA A 58 23.94 29.55 21.87
C ALA A 58 23.15 28.74 22.89
N ARG A 59 22.34 29.46 23.67
CA ARG A 59 21.41 28.87 24.63
C ARG A 59 19.99 28.96 24.07
N TYR A 60 19.28 27.82 24.10
CA TYR A 60 17.87 27.76 23.77
C TYR A 60 17.04 27.76 25.04
N THR A 61 15.97 28.55 25.06
CA THR A 61 14.96 28.55 26.12
C THR A 61 13.60 28.29 25.52
N ARG A 62 12.83 27.42 26.16
CA ARG A 62 11.47 27.05 25.72
C ARG A 62 10.44 28.02 26.30
N GLY A 63 9.49 28.44 25.48
CA GLY A 63 8.29 29.17 25.88
C GLY A 63 7.04 28.29 25.76
N ASP A 64 5.92 28.91 25.35
CA ASP A 64 4.62 28.24 25.27
C ASP A 64 4.56 27.14 24.19
N CYS A 65 3.77 26.11 24.49
CA CYS A 65 3.35 25.09 23.55
C CYS A 65 1.89 25.36 23.22
N ASP A 66 1.59 25.67 21.97
CA ASP A 66 0.23 25.91 21.49
C ASP A 66 -0.10 25.03 20.29
N SER A 67 -1.39 24.90 20.01
CA SER A 67 -1.89 24.24 18.81
C SER A 67 -2.88 25.14 18.09
N TYR A 68 -2.97 25.00 16.77
CA TYR A 68 -3.88 25.77 15.94
C TYR A 68 -4.43 24.93 14.81
N ILE A 69 -5.66 25.24 14.39
CA ILE A 69 -6.34 24.50 13.32
C ILE A 69 -5.88 25.04 11.97
N VAL A 70 -5.40 24.14 11.12
CA VAL A 70 -5.02 24.42 9.73
C VAL A 70 -6.06 23.80 8.81
N ALA A 71 -6.76 24.63 8.05
CA ALA A 71 -7.60 24.17 6.95
C ALA A 71 -6.70 23.57 5.86
N VAL A 72 -7.08 22.42 5.31
CA VAL A 72 -6.32 21.68 4.30
C VAL A 72 -7.08 21.68 2.97
N PRO A 73 -6.89 22.70 2.12
CA PRO A 73 -7.44 22.67 0.78
C PRO A 73 -6.68 21.64 -0.06
N PRO A 74 -7.39 20.84 -0.87
CA PRO A 74 -6.78 19.81 -1.70
C PRO A 74 -5.78 20.42 -2.68
N LEU A 75 -4.59 19.84 -2.76
CA LEU A 75 -3.58 20.20 -3.75
C LEU A 75 -3.99 19.63 -5.12
N LEU A 76 -4.22 20.51 -6.09
CA LEU A 76 -4.58 20.10 -7.47
C LEU A 76 -3.35 19.58 -8.23
N SER A 77 -3.56 18.77 -9.26
CA SER A 77 -2.49 18.43 -10.21
C SER A 77 -2.13 19.61 -11.13
N MET A 78 -0.90 19.64 -11.65
CA MET A 78 -0.47 20.59 -12.68
C MET A 78 -1.31 20.46 -13.97
N VAL A 79 -1.73 19.24 -14.30
CA VAL A 79 -2.61 18.97 -15.45
C VAL A 79 -3.99 19.60 -15.26
N GLU A 80 -4.54 19.59 -14.04
CA GLU A 80 -5.80 20.29 -13.72
C GLU A 80 -5.64 21.81 -13.63
N SER A 81 -4.49 22.29 -13.13
CA SER A 81 -4.24 23.72 -12.90
C SER A 81 -3.75 24.50 -14.13
N GLY A 82 -3.33 23.83 -15.21
CA GLY A 82 -2.81 24.50 -16.41
C GLY A 82 -3.86 25.21 -17.28
N PRO A 83 -3.44 26.01 -18.29
CA PRO A 83 -4.33 26.80 -19.14
C PRO A 83 -5.32 25.96 -19.98
N HIS A 84 -5.00 24.71 -20.28
CA HIS A 84 -5.93 23.76 -20.93
C HIS A 84 -6.84 23.01 -19.93
N GLY A 85 -6.61 23.16 -18.61
CA GLY A 85 -7.33 22.51 -17.52
C GLY A 85 -8.66 23.19 -17.16
N GLN A 86 -8.91 24.42 -17.64
CA GLN A 86 -10.19 25.11 -17.41
C GLN A 86 -11.41 24.39 -18.03
N GLY A 87 -11.20 23.43 -18.94
CA GLY A 87 -12.24 22.54 -19.46
C GLY A 87 -12.35 21.17 -18.78
N ALA A 88 -11.39 20.80 -17.93
CA ALA A 88 -11.37 19.53 -17.20
C ALA A 88 -11.99 19.68 -15.80
N ALA A 89 -13.01 20.53 -15.66
CA ALA A 89 -13.85 20.60 -14.48
C ALA A 89 -14.59 19.26 -14.33
N ARG A 90 -13.91 18.28 -13.73
CA ARG A 90 -14.59 17.18 -13.05
C ARG A 90 -15.55 17.88 -12.10
N LYS A 91 -16.86 17.71 -12.29
CA LYS A 91 -17.89 18.04 -11.29
C LYS A 91 -17.46 17.33 -10.01
N ARG A 92 -16.64 18.00 -9.21
CA ARG A 92 -16.28 17.60 -7.86
C ARG A 92 -17.63 17.68 -7.17
N VAL A 93 -18.16 16.53 -6.75
CA VAL A 93 -19.43 16.48 -6.04
C VAL A 93 -19.21 17.31 -4.78
N VAL A 94 -19.61 18.57 -4.83
CA VAL A 94 -19.72 19.43 -3.67
C VAL A 94 -20.80 18.77 -2.82
N PRO A 95 -20.51 18.29 -1.61
CA PRO A 95 -21.58 17.96 -0.68
C PRO A 95 -22.30 19.27 -0.43
N ARG A 96 -23.52 19.41 -0.97
CA ARG A 96 -24.42 20.47 -0.53
C ARG A 96 -24.62 20.33 0.97
N ASP A 97 -24.67 21.46 1.64
CA ASP A 97 -24.81 21.60 3.09
C ASP A 97 -25.69 20.51 3.71
N ALA A 98 -25.18 19.95 4.81
CA ALA A 98 -25.81 18.89 5.57
C ALA A 98 -27.22 19.29 6.02
N SER A 99 -28.23 18.90 5.26
CA SER A 99 -29.59 18.77 5.74
C SER A 99 -29.70 17.43 6.47
N PRO A 100 -30.10 17.38 7.75
CA PRO A 100 -30.14 16.13 8.53
C PRO A 100 -31.41 15.34 8.19
N ALA A 101 -31.56 14.89 6.94
CA ALA A 101 -32.70 14.05 6.52
C ALA A 101 -32.50 13.39 5.14
N ALA A 102 -31.35 12.80 4.84
CA ALA A 102 -31.21 11.91 3.67
C ALA A 102 -30.00 10.98 3.79
N ALA A 103 -30.11 9.94 4.62
CA ALA A 103 -29.22 8.80 4.54
C ALA A 103 -29.58 7.98 3.29
N GLY A 104 -28.99 8.31 2.13
CA GLY A 104 -29.36 7.70 0.85
C GLY A 104 -28.31 7.83 -0.24
N THR A 105 -27.23 7.05 -0.13
CA THR A 105 -26.39 6.56 -1.25
C THR A 105 -25.86 7.58 -2.28
N ASP A 106 -24.85 8.38 -1.91
CA ASP A 106 -23.91 8.93 -2.90
C ASP A 106 -22.87 7.86 -3.28
N LYS A 107 -23.21 6.99 -4.24
CA LYS A 107 -22.23 6.07 -4.85
C LYS A 107 -21.44 6.80 -5.94
N PRO A 108 -20.10 6.73 -5.95
CA PRO A 108 -19.33 7.15 -7.12
C PRO A 108 -19.76 6.32 -8.34
N PRO A 109 -19.74 6.90 -9.56
CA PRO A 109 -20.18 6.19 -10.76
C PRO A 109 -19.38 4.90 -10.94
N ALA A 110 -20.10 3.78 -11.09
CA ALA A 110 -19.49 2.47 -11.25
C ALA A 110 -18.55 2.47 -12.47
N VAL A 111 -17.28 2.17 -12.23
CA VAL A 111 -16.29 1.98 -13.30
C VAL A 111 -16.76 0.80 -14.16
N SER A 112 -16.83 0.97 -15.48
CA SER A 112 -17.26 -0.12 -16.37
C SER A 112 -16.36 -1.34 -16.20
N LEU A 113 -16.92 -2.55 -16.28
CA LEU A 113 -16.18 -3.82 -16.09
C LEU A 113 -14.95 -3.90 -17.00
N ARG A 114 -15.06 -3.46 -18.26
CA ARG A 114 -13.93 -3.38 -19.20
C ARG A 114 -12.82 -2.46 -18.71
N LYS A 115 -13.15 -1.33 -18.10
CA LYS A 115 -12.17 -0.40 -17.53
C LYS A 115 -11.54 -0.98 -16.26
N ALA A 116 -12.32 -1.62 -15.40
CA ALA A 116 -11.81 -2.29 -14.20
C ALA A 116 -10.85 -3.44 -14.55
N LEU A 117 -11.20 -4.30 -15.51
CA LEU A 117 -10.33 -5.36 -16.02
C LEU A 117 -9.07 -4.81 -16.70
N ARG A 118 -9.18 -3.70 -17.43
CA ARG A 118 -7.98 -3.03 -17.95
C ARG A 118 -7.10 -2.52 -16.81
N GLN A 119 -7.68 -1.86 -15.82
CA GLN A 119 -6.95 -1.31 -14.67
C GLN A 119 -6.30 -2.38 -13.79
N SER A 120 -6.90 -3.57 -13.70
CA SER A 120 -6.31 -4.69 -12.95
C SER A 120 -5.07 -5.28 -13.63
N VAL A 121 -4.95 -5.15 -14.96
CA VAL A 121 -3.81 -5.67 -15.72
C VAL A 121 -2.63 -4.68 -15.77
N ARG A 122 -2.92 -3.37 -15.87
CA ARG A 122 -1.87 -2.35 -15.95
C ARG A 122 -2.31 -1.03 -15.34
N SER A 123 -1.40 -0.42 -14.57
CA SER A 123 -1.60 0.89 -13.92
C SER A 123 -2.00 1.97 -14.93
N ASP A 124 -2.92 2.85 -14.51
CA ASP A 124 -3.35 4.01 -15.29
C ASP A 124 -2.22 5.05 -15.45
N PHE A 125 -1.19 5.03 -14.59
CA PHE A 125 -0.01 5.90 -14.70
C PHE A 125 0.82 5.57 -15.95
N LEU A 126 0.98 4.28 -16.26
CA LEU A 126 1.82 3.83 -17.38
C LEU A 126 1.09 3.87 -18.73
N ARG A 127 -0.08 4.53 -18.77
CA ARG A 127 -0.86 4.74 -19.98
C ARG A 127 -0.68 6.19 -20.40
N ASP A 128 -0.27 6.42 -21.64
CA ASP A 128 0.19 7.72 -22.19
C ASP A 128 -0.78 8.92 -22.06
N ASN A 129 -1.98 8.76 -21.49
CA ASN A 129 -3.05 9.73 -21.53
C ASN A 129 -3.97 9.69 -20.29
N TRP A 130 -3.45 9.80 -19.06
CA TRP A 130 -4.33 9.90 -17.88
C TRP A 130 -5.18 11.18 -17.85
N SER A 131 -4.88 12.17 -18.71
CA SER A 131 -5.57 13.45 -18.81
C SER A 131 -6.65 13.54 -19.92
N THR A 132 -6.85 12.52 -20.75
CA THR A 132 -7.89 12.61 -21.80
C THR A 132 -9.26 12.43 -21.17
N ALA A 133 -9.84 13.54 -20.70
CA ALA A 133 -11.27 13.73 -20.81
C ALA A 133 -11.66 13.43 -22.26
N SER A 134 -12.68 12.61 -22.46
CA SER A 134 -13.20 12.24 -23.76
C SER A 134 -13.36 13.50 -24.62
N GLN A 135 -12.50 13.71 -25.61
CA GLN A 135 -12.83 14.68 -26.65
C GLN A 135 -14.12 14.16 -27.31
N PRO A 136 -15.19 14.96 -27.40
CA PRO A 136 -16.31 14.59 -28.23
C PRO A 136 -15.77 14.33 -29.65
N PRO A 137 -16.32 13.34 -30.37
CA PRO A 137 -15.83 13.01 -31.70
C PRO A 137 -15.74 14.27 -32.56
N ALA A 138 -14.56 14.49 -33.15
CA ALA A 138 -14.31 15.54 -34.12
C ALA A 138 -15.31 15.36 -35.28
N GLY A 139 -16.38 16.13 -35.23
CA GLY A 139 -17.54 15.98 -36.11
C GLY A 139 -18.75 16.80 -35.67
N ALA A 140 -18.87 17.14 -34.38
CA ALA A 140 -20.01 17.91 -33.87
C ALA A 140 -19.77 19.43 -33.66
N ALA A 141 -18.54 19.92 -33.85
CA ALA A 141 -18.19 21.34 -33.67
C ALA A 141 -17.81 22.06 -34.99
N ALA A 142 -18.01 21.42 -36.14
CA ALA A 142 -17.68 21.98 -37.45
C ALA A 142 -18.85 22.74 -38.11
N THR A 143 -20.00 22.92 -37.44
CA THR A 143 -21.18 23.57 -38.03
C THR A 143 -21.61 24.88 -37.37
N GLN A 144 -20.83 25.45 -36.45
CA GLN A 144 -21.19 26.73 -35.80
C GLN A 144 -20.06 27.78 -35.72
N ALA A 145 -18.96 27.60 -36.45
CA ALA A 145 -17.88 28.61 -36.51
C ALA A 145 -17.51 29.01 -37.95
N ALA A 146 -18.47 28.95 -38.88
CA ALA A 146 -18.34 29.46 -40.24
C ALA A 146 -19.28 30.65 -40.47
N SER A 147 -19.19 31.68 -39.63
CA SER A 147 -19.77 32.99 -39.90
C SER A 147 -19.23 34.06 -38.93
N ALA A 148 -17.95 34.39 -39.02
CA ALA A 148 -17.47 35.73 -38.65
C ALA A 148 -16.00 35.92 -39.08
N SER A 149 -15.79 36.99 -39.84
CA SER A 149 -14.55 37.73 -40.09
C SER A 149 -13.42 37.04 -40.86
N ALA A 150 -13.43 37.30 -42.17
CA ALA A 150 -12.23 37.49 -42.96
C ALA A 150 -11.89 39.00 -43.01
N THR A 151 -10.71 39.41 -42.53
CA THR A 151 -9.88 40.50 -43.09
C THR A 151 -8.52 40.66 -42.38
N THR A 152 -7.43 40.58 -43.17
CA THR A 152 -6.12 41.30 -43.10
C THR A 152 -5.28 41.27 -41.81
N SER A 153 -3.94 41.14 -41.77
CA SER A 153 -2.85 41.03 -42.75
C SER A 153 -1.51 40.74 -42.02
N ALA A 154 -0.61 40.04 -42.71
CA ALA A 154 0.83 39.76 -42.52
C ALA A 154 1.72 40.58 -41.53
N SER A 155 2.55 39.87 -40.74
CA SER A 155 4.03 39.76 -40.86
C SER A 155 4.53 38.77 -39.76
N ALA A 156 5.17 37.63 -40.02
CA ALA A 156 6.43 37.31 -40.71
C ALA A 156 7.70 37.74 -39.95
N ALA A 157 8.11 36.90 -38.97
CA ALA A 157 9.53 36.68 -38.64
C ALA A 157 9.68 35.29 -37.99
N ALA A 158 9.91 34.29 -38.84
CA ALA A 158 10.37 32.96 -38.49
C ALA A 158 11.85 32.85 -38.91
N ALA A 159 12.70 32.26 -38.07
CA ALA A 159 13.73 31.30 -38.47
C ALA A 159 14.68 30.95 -37.31
N ALA A 160 14.48 29.77 -36.72
CA ALA A 160 15.56 28.88 -36.32
C ALA A 160 15.03 27.45 -36.35
N THR A 161 15.22 26.84 -37.52
CA THR A 161 14.65 25.57 -37.98
C THR A 161 15.45 24.40 -37.43
N ALA A 162 14.79 23.50 -36.70
CA ALA A 162 15.21 22.11 -36.59
C ALA A 162 14.06 21.24 -37.11
N THR A 163 14.31 20.59 -38.23
CA THR A 163 13.40 19.73 -38.97
C THR A 163 13.10 18.45 -38.19
N ALA A 164 11.92 18.38 -37.57
CA ALA A 164 11.27 17.13 -37.16
C ALA A 164 9.92 17.05 -37.88
N ALA A 165 9.60 15.88 -38.44
CA ALA A 165 8.30 15.57 -39.04
C ALA A 165 7.14 16.03 -38.12
N PRO A 166 5.94 16.39 -38.66
CA PRO A 166 4.83 16.88 -37.85
C PRO A 166 4.25 15.72 -37.01
N GLY A 167 4.93 15.40 -35.91
CA GLY A 167 4.43 14.51 -34.88
C GLY A 167 3.29 15.19 -34.14
N ARG A 168 2.25 14.43 -33.80
CA ARG A 168 1.19 14.88 -32.89
C ARG A 168 1.81 15.59 -31.67
N PRO A 169 1.28 16.76 -31.25
CA PRO A 169 1.75 17.40 -30.03
C PRO A 169 1.62 16.42 -28.86
N GLN A 170 2.72 16.23 -28.12
CA GLN A 170 2.75 15.34 -26.95
C GLN A 170 1.75 15.83 -25.90
N SER A 171 1.01 14.90 -25.30
CA SER A 171 0.08 15.21 -24.20
C SER A 171 0.83 15.80 -23.00
N ALA A 172 0.16 16.61 -22.17
CA ALA A 172 0.79 17.16 -20.97
C ALA A 172 1.38 16.07 -20.03
N PRO A 173 0.70 14.93 -19.79
CA PRO A 173 1.29 13.79 -19.09
C PRO A 173 2.57 13.25 -19.74
N ALA A 174 2.59 13.09 -21.07
CA ALA A 174 3.76 12.57 -21.78
C ALA A 174 4.97 13.51 -21.67
N ARG A 175 4.74 14.83 -21.70
CA ARG A 175 5.78 15.86 -21.50
C ARG A 175 6.33 15.85 -20.07
N LEU A 176 5.45 15.72 -19.06
CA LEU A 176 5.88 15.62 -17.67
C LEU A 176 6.71 14.35 -17.44
N MET A 177 6.25 13.22 -17.97
CA MET A 177 6.92 11.93 -17.78
C MET A 177 8.27 11.86 -18.52
N SER A 178 8.43 12.57 -19.64
CA SER A 178 9.71 12.67 -20.33
C SER A 178 10.69 13.63 -19.65
N ALA A 179 10.19 14.63 -18.92
CA ALA A 179 10.99 15.58 -18.16
C ALA A 179 11.46 14.99 -16.81
N ASP A 180 10.54 14.47 -16.00
CA ASP A 180 10.84 13.84 -14.71
C ASP A 180 9.74 12.85 -14.30
N ALA A 181 10.09 11.56 -14.30
CA ALA A 181 9.15 10.48 -13.98
C ALA A 181 8.60 10.54 -12.54
N GLY A 182 9.39 11.01 -11.58
CA GLY A 182 9.00 11.14 -10.17
C GLY A 182 8.00 12.28 -9.96
N ILE A 183 8.23 13.42 -10.63
CA ILE A 183 7.28 14.53 -10.65
C ILE A 183 5.98 14.11 -11.33
N ALA A 184 6.07 13.44 -12.49
CA ALA A 184 4.91 12.95 -13.22
C ALA A 184 4.07 11.97 -12.37
N PHE A 185 4.73 11.12 -11.57
CA PHE A 185 4.04 10.19 -10.67
C PHE A 185 3.32 10.90 -9.52
N SER A 186 3.94 11.92 -8.93
CA SER A 186 3.29 12.75 -7.91
C SER A 186 2.08 13.50 -8.48
N ASP A 187 2.23 14.09 -9.66
CA ASP A 187 1.15 14.76 -10.39
C ASP A 187 -0.02 13.82 -10.69
N TYR A 188 0.29 12.60 -11.15
CA TYR A 188 -0.68 11.55 -11.42
C TYR A 188 -1.51 11.18 -10.18
N LEU A 189 -0.87 10.99 -9.02
CA LEU A 189 -1.56 10.65 -7.78
C LEU A 189 -2.48 11.78 -7.32
N LEU A 190 -2.05 13.04 -7.45
CA LEU A 190 -2.89 14.21 -7.18
C LEU A 190 -4.09 14.26 -8.15
N PHE A 191 -3.86 14.03 -9.44
CA PHE A 191 -4.91 14.00 -10.46
C PHE A 191 -5.96 12.90 -10.22
N LYS A 192 -5.53 11.71 -9.76
CA LYS A 192 -6.44 10.58 -9.50
C LYS A 192 -7.22 10.73 -8.21
N TRP A 193 -6.75 11.54 -7.28
CA TRP A 193 -7.39 11.74 -6.00
C TRP A 193 -8.75 12.43 -6.17
N GLN A 194 -9.80 11.77 -5.69
CA GLN A 194 -11.19 12.24 -5.84
C GLN A 194 -11.62 13.18 -4.72
N GLY A 195 -10.75 13.40 -3.72
CA GLY A 195 -10.99 14.24 -2.56
C GLY A 195 -11.91 13.62 -1.53
N ALA A 196 -11.69 13.97 -0.27
CA ALA A 196 -12.74 14.21 0.71
C ALA A 196 -12.85 15.74 0.87
N GLY A 197 -14.05 16.25 1.16
CA GLY A 197 -14.28 17.69 1.39
C GLY A 197 -13.43 18.25 2.55
N HIS A 198 -13.45 19.58 2.71
CA HIS A 198 -12.72 20.39 3.71
C HIS A 198 -12.14 19.60 4.90
N GLU A 199 -10.90 19.14 4.74
CA GLU A 199 -10.14 18.51 5.84
C GLU A 199 -9.50 19.65 6.65
N ALA A 200 -9.45 19.51 7.97
CA ALA A 200 -8.71 20.40 8.85
C ALA A 200 -7.94 19.54 9.86
N TYR A 201 -6.77 19.99 10.29
CA TYR A 201 -6.00 19.28 11.30
C TYR A 201 -5.40 20.25 12.32
N GLU A 202 -5.15 19.74 13.50
CA GLU A 202 -4.51 20.48 14.59
C GLU A 202 -2.99 20.42 14.43
N ALA A 203 -2.36 21.56 14.17
CA ALA A 203 -0.92 21.71 14.05
C ALA A 203 -0.33 22.15 15.40
N THR A 204 0.66 21.41 15.90
CA THR A 204 1.39 21.77 17.12
C THR A 204 2.52 22.76 16.81
N ARG A 205 2.67 23.77 17.66
CA ARG A 205 3.77 24.73 17.65
C ARG A 205 4.39 24.86 19.04
N ILE A 206 5.72 24.89 19.09
CA ILE A 206 6.50 25.16 20.31
C ILE A 206 7.34 26.41 20.05
N ARG A 207 7.11 27.45 20.84
CA ARG A 207 7.88 28.70 20.72
C ARG A 207 9.16 28.58 21.53
N MET A 208 10.27 28.98 20.92
CA MET A 208 11.59 28.95 21.53
C MET A 208 12.33 30.26 21.27
N THR A 209 13.24 30.58 22.18
CA THR A 209 14.16 31.69 22.03
C THR A 209 15.58 31.15 21.96
N ARG A 210 16.34 31.60 20.97
CA ARG A 210 17.76 31.33 20.82
C ARG A 210 18.54 32.60 21.20
N ARG A 211 19.42 32.51 22.20
CA ARG A 211 20.32 33.58 22.59
C ARG A 211 21.76 33.18 22.30
N GLU A 212 22.45 33.95 21.46
CA GLU A 212 23.86 33.72 21.17
C GLU A 212 24.72 34.16 22.36
N ASN A 213 25.64 33.30 22.80
CA ASN A 213 26.41 33.51 24.03
C ASN A 213 27.38 34.69 23.93
N ALA A 214 27.97 34.92 22.76
CA ALA A 214 29.00 35.95 22.55
C ALA A 214 28.42 37.34 22.22
N SER A 215 27.38 37.40 21.38
CA SER A 215 26.79 38.65 20.88
C SER A 215 25.58 39.10 21.70
N GLY A 216 24.99 38.20 22.49
CA GLY A 216 23.72 38.44 23.19
C GLY A 216 22.51 38.54 22.26
N ILE A 217 22.68 38.37 20.94
CA ILE A 217 21.59 38.48 19.96
C ILE A 217 20.55 37.40 20.24
N GLU A 218 19.31 37.86 20.39
CA GLU A 218 18.15 37.03 20.59
C GLU A 218 17.41 36.81 19.26
N ARG A 219 17.04 35.57 18.98
CA ARG A 219 16.22 35.18 17.82
C ARG A 219 15.06 34.32 18.25
N ARG A 220 13.91 34.48 17.58
CA ARG A 220 12.72 33.66 17.82
C ARG A 220 12.75 32.44 16.91
N VAL A 221 12.56 31.27 17.48
CA VAL A 221 12.56 29.99 16.79
C VAL A 221 11.26 29.28 17.13
N ASP A 222 10.40 29.08 16.14
CA ASP A 222 9.12 28.38 16.35
C ASP A 222 9.21 26.99 15.71
N VAL A 223 9.04 25.94 16.53
CA VAL A 223 9.06 24.54 16.07
C VAL A 223 7.63 24.11 15.75
N HIS A 224 7.35 23.85 14.48
CA HIS A 224 6.06 23.37 13.98
C HIS A 224 6.14 21.88 13.64
N GLU A 225 5.08 21.11 13.88
CA GLU A 225 5.02 19.71 13.45
C GLU A 225 4.14 19.53 12.20
N MET A 226 4.69 18.87 11.18
CA MET A 226 3.85 18.24 10.14
C MET A 226 3.44 16.85 10.61
N TYR A 227 2.30 16.77 11.29
CA TYR A 227 1.70 15.51 11.69
C TYR A 227 0.95 14.86 10.52
N TRP A 228 1.37 13.65 10.14
CA TRP A 228 0.79 12.89 9.02
C TRP A 228 0.42 11.44 9.33
N ALA A 229 0.70 10.96 10.55
CA ALA A 229 0.52 9.56 10.90
C ALA A 229 -0.94 9.10 10.80
N ASP A 230 -1.91 9.94 11.13
CA ASP A 230 -3.34 9.66 10.95
C ASP A 230 -3.77 9.46 9.48
N LEU A 231 -2.98 9.96 8.51
CA LEU A 231 -3.23 9.82 7.08
C LEU A 231 -2.75 8.47 6.53
N SER A 232 -1.78 7.85 7.19
CA SER A 232 -1.12 6.60 6.80
C SER A 232 -1.47 5.42 7.72
N ARG A 233 -1.97 5.68 8.93
CA ARG A 233 -2.26 4.65 9.95
C ARG A 233 -3.34 3.66 9.57
N LEU A 234 -3.08 2.44 10.07
CA LEU A 234 -4.07 1.45 10.46
C LEU A 234 -4.86 1.96 11.68
N SER A 235 -5.87 2.81 11.50
CA SER A 235 -6.67 3.27 12.64
C SER A 235 -7.26 2.05 13.40
N GLY A 236 -7.04 1.98 14.71
CA GLY A 236 -7.28 0.81 15.55
C GLY A 236 -8.73 0.33 15.58
N VAL A 237 -9.05 -0.64 14.73
CA VAL A 237 -10.07 -1.67 14.95
C VAL A 237 -9.46 -2.95 14.35
N LEU A 238 -9.43 -4.05 15.10
CA LEU A 238 -8.79 -5.32 14.71
C LEU A 238 -9.00 -5.75 13.23
N PRO A 239 -10.20 -5.59 12.63
CA PRO A 239 -10.44 -5.92 11.22
C PRO A 239 -9.63 -5.08 10.21
N ARG A 240 -9.27 -3.83 10.56
CA ARG A 240 -8.54 -2.94 9.66
C ARG A 240 -7.06 -3.32 9.52
N ILE A 241 -6.43 -3.83 10.59
CA ILE A 241 -5.04 -4.34 10.55
C ILE A 241 -4.97 -5.56 9.63
N VAL A 242 -5.86 -6.54 9.81
CA VAL A 242 -5.92 -7.74 8.98
C VAL A 242 -6.17 -7.40 7.51
N THR A 243 -7.10 -6.47 7.23
CA THR A 243 -7.40 -6.05 5.85
C THR A 243 -6.19 -5.38 5.18
N GLU A 244 -5.39 -4.63 5.94
CA GLU A 244 -4.23 -3.91 5.41
C GLU A 244 -3.01 -4.80 5.24
N LEU A 245 -2.76 -5.74 6.15
CA LEU A 245 -1.77 -6.82 5.94
C LEU A 245 -2.15 -7.65 4.71
N PHE A 246 -3.42 -8.02 4.56
CA PHE A 246 -3.90 -8.73 3.38
C PHE A 246 -3.71 -7.89 2.11
N THR A 247 -3.99 -6.59 2.17
CA THR A 247 -3.78 -5.67 1.04
C THR A 247 -2.29 -5.58 0.67
N MET A 248 -1.42 -5.48 1.66
CA MET A 248 0.03 -5.40 1.48
C MET A 248 0.56 -6.62 0.71
N VAL A 249 0.06 -7.82 1.03
CA VAL A 249 0.45 -9.06 0.34
C VAL A 249 0.29 -8.89 -1.17
N PHE A 250 -0.87 -8.49 -1.68
CA PHE A 250 -1.06 -8.32 -3.13
C PHE A 250 -0.37 -7.09 -3.71
N ARG A 251 -0.29 -6.00 -2.93
CA ARG A 251 0.33 -4.75 -3.37
C ARG A 251 1.83 -4.88 -3.61
N LEU A 252 2.51 -5.72 -2.85
CA LEU A 252 3.94 -5.93 -3.02
C LEU A 252 4.28 -6.52 -4.41
N SER A 253 3.44 -7.43 -4.92
CA SER A 253 3.55 -7.95 -6.30
C SER A 253 3.32 -6.83 -7.34
N GLN A 254 2.32 -5.97 -7.11
CA GLN A 254 2.03 -4.82 -7.98
C GLN A 254 3.18 -3.80 -8.00
N LEU A 255 3.81 -3.52 -6.85
CA LEU A 255 4.98 -2.66 -6.77
C LEU A 255 6.17 -3.24 -7.55
N GLY A 256 6.40 -4.55 -7.43
CA GLY A 256 7.40 -5.25 -8.23
C GLY A 256 7.12 -5.17 -9.73
N ARG A 257 5.86 -5.31 -10.13
CA ARG A 257 5.43 -5.14 -11.53
C ARG A 257 5.67 -3.72 -12.03
N ASP A 258 5.32 -2.70 -11.25
CA ASP A 258 5.49 -1.31 -11.64
C ASP A 258 6.99 -0.93 -11.79
N ALA A 259 7.89 -1.54 -11.01
CA ALA A 259 9.34 -1.40 -11.18
C ALA A 259 9.82 -1.99 -12.52
N VAL A 260 9.41 -3.23 -12.84
CA VAL A 260 9.72 -3.92 -14.10
C VAL A 260 9.16 -3.17 -15.31
N ASP A 261 7.92 -2.71 -15.23
CA ASP A 261 7.26 -1.97 -16.32
C ASP A 261 8.01 -0.68 -16.65
N ARG A 262 8.48 0.07 -15.64
CA ARG A 262 9.25 1.30 -15.85
C ARG A 262 10.60 1.04 -16.49
N ALA A 263 11.30 0.01 -16.03
CA ALA A 263 12.58 -0.37 -16.61
C ALA A 263 12.44 -0.81 -18.08
N GLY A 264 11.39 -1.57 -18.41
CA GLY A 264 11.14 -1.94 -19.79
C GLY A 264 10.72 -0.76 -20.69
N LEU A 265 10.00 0.25 -20.16
CA LEU A 265 9.74 1.49 -20.89
C LEU A 265 11.03 2.29 -21.15
N HIS A 266 11.91 2.38 -20.14
CA HIS A 266 13.22 3.01 -20.28
C HIS A 266 14.07 2.29 -21.34
N ALA A 267 14.12 0.95 -21.29
CA ALA A 267 14.82 0.12 -22.26
C ALA A 267 14.29 0.29 -23.70
N ALA A 268 12.97 0.37 -23.86
CA ALA A 268 12.33 0.61 -25.15
C ALA A 268 12.67 2.00 -25.72
N LYS A 269 12.70 3.04 -24.88
CA LYS A 269 13.05 4.42 -25.28
C LYS A 269 14.50 4.53 -25.75
N HIS A 270 15.43 3.85 -25.06
CA HIS A 270 16.87 3.91 -25.36
C HIS A 270 17.36 2.80 -26.31
N ARG A 271 16.43 1.97 -26.84
CA ARG A 271 16.73 0.86 -27.77
C ARG A 271 17.84 -0.06 -27.26
N THR A 272 17.78 -0.47 -25.99
CA THR A 272 18.78 -1.39 -25.42
C THR A 272 18.74 -2.75 -26.12
N ARG A 273 19.86 -3.49 -26.08
CA ARG A 273 19.96 -4.83 -26.67
C ARG A 273 18.92 -5.80 -26.07
N GLY A 274 18.50 -5.56 -24.82
CA GLY A 274 17.48 -6.34 -24.10
C GLY A 274 16.02 -6.02 -24.42
N ALA A 275 15.68 -5.13 -25.37
CA ALA A 275 14.31 -4.68 -25.60
C ALA A 275 13.28 -5.82 -25.81
N PHE A 276 13.68 -6.90 -26.50
CA PHE A 276 12.85 -8.10 -26.67
C PHE A 276 12.62 -8.82 -25.34
N ALA A 277 13.68 -9.00 -24.54
CA ALA A 277 13.59 -9.65 -23.23
C ALA A 277 12.69 -8.86 -22.27
N TRP A 278 12.79 -7.52 -22.26
CA TRP A 278 11.91 -6.64 -21.51
C TRP A 278 10.45 -6.76 -21.93
N GLY A 279 10.18 -6.81 -23.24
CA GLY A 279 8.82 -6.99 -23.76
C GLY A 279 8.14 -8.27 -23.26
N TRP A 280 8.88 -9.38 -23.22
CA TRP A 280 8.38 -10.64 -22.66
C TRP A 280 8.29 -10.62 -21.15
N LEU A 281 9.31 -10.10 -20.46
CA LEU A 281 9.33 -10.01 -19.01
C LEU A 281 8.12 -9.23 -18.47
N ILE A 282 7.81 -8.07 -19.08
CA ILE A 282 6.64 -7.26 -18.73
C ILE A 282 5.35 -8.07 -18.88
N ARG A 283 5.17 -8.75 -20.02
CA ARG A 283 3.96 -9.58 -20.27
C ARG A 283 3.82 -10.72 -19.27
N LEU A 284 4.92 -11.40 -18.97
CA LEU A 284 4.94 -12.52 -18.03
C LEU A 284 4.70 -12.04 -16.59
N GLN A 285 5.32 -10.93 -16.17
CA GLN A 285 5.07 -10.31 -14.86
C GLN A 285 3.60 -9.90 -14.72
N MET A 286 3.01 -9.24 -15.74
CA MET A 286 1.58 -8.90 -15.76
C MET A 286 0.70 -10.14 -15.66
N ALA A 287 1.01 -11.19 -16.44
CA ALA A 287 0.25 -12.43 -16.44
C ALA A 287 0.31 -13.15 -15.09
N LEU A 288 1.49 -13.24 -14.48
CA LEU A 288 1.69 -13.85 -13.18
C LEU A 288 1.02 -13.06 -12.05
N ASP A 289 1.14 -11.73 -12.03
CA ASP A 289 0.48 -10.85 -11.05
C ASP A 289 -1.05 -10.99 -11.11
N TRP A 290 -1.61 -11.01 -12.32
CA TRP A 290 -3.05 -11.21 -12.53
C TRP A 290 -3.50 -12.65 -12.23
N ALA A 291 -2.74 -13.67 -12.64
CA ALA A 291 -3.04 -15.06 -12.32
C ALA A 291 -3.00 -15.30 -10.81
N PHE A 292 -2.07 -14.67 -10.10
CA PHE A 292 -1.98 -14.73 -8.64
C PHE A 292 -3.19 -14.05 -7.98
N SER A 293 -3.39 -12.75 -8.23
CA SER A 293 -4.41 -11.96 -7.52
C SER A 293 -5.84 -12.23 -8.01
N GLY A 294 -6.02 -12.48 -9.30
CA GLY A 294 -7.33 -12.68 -9.93
C GLY A 294 -7.81 -14.12 -9.94
N VAL A 295 -6.90 -15.11 -9.96
CA VAL A 295 -7.27 -16.54 -10.06
C VAL A 295 -6.92 -17.29 -8.78
N LEU A 296 -5.64 -17.36 -8.40
CA LEU A 296 -5.21 -18.15 -7.24
C LEU A 296 -5.90 -17.70 -5.95
N ALA A 297 -5.92 -16.38 -5.70
CA ALA A 297 -6.56 -15.83 -4.52
C ALA A 297 -8.06 -16.18 -4.46
N ASN A 298 -8.76 -16.13 -5.61
CA ASN A 298 -10.16 -16.51 -5.69
C ASN A 298 -10.38 -18.01 -5.51
N LEU A 299 -9.49 -18.87 -6.01
CA LEU A 299 -9.56 -20.32 -5.80
C LEU A 299 -9.46 -20.67 -4.30
N PHE A 300 -8.48 -20.12 -3.58
CA PHE A 300 -8.35 -20.33 -2.13
C PHE A 300 -9.54 -19.78 -1.34
N LEU A 301 -10.13 -18.69 -1.84
CA LEU A 301 -11.31 -18.09 -1.24
C LEU A 301 -12.57 -18.93 -1.49
N GLN A 302 -12.71 -19.58 -2.65
CA GLN A 302 -13.73 -20.60 -2.87
C GLN A 302 -13.48 -21.84 -2.00
N LEU A 303 -12.21 -22.22 -1.80
CA LEU A 303 -11.86 -23.32 -0.91
C LEU A 303 -12.29 -23.04 0.53
N LEU A 304 -12.10 -21.80 1.00
CA LEU A 304 -12.61 -21.33 2.29
C LEU A 304 -14.13 -21.43 2.36
N LEU A 305 -14.85 -20.93 1.34
CA LEU A 305 -16.31 -21.00 1.29
C LEU A 305 -16.84 -22.43 1.28
N ALA A 306 -16.24 -23.32 0.48
CA ALA A 306 -16.61 -24.73 0.45
C ALA A 306 -16.36 -25.41 1.80
N GLY A 307 -15.27 -25.08 2.49
CA GLY A 307 -15.01 -25.51 3.86
C GLY A 307 -16.10 -25.03 4.84
N LEU A 308 -16.50 -23.77 4.77
CA LEU A 308 -17.58 -23.21 5.61
C LEU A 308 -18.96 -23.82 5.30
N VAL A 309 -19.21 -24.24 4.07
CA VAL A 309 -20.40 -25.05 3.73
C VAL A 309 -20.34 -26.39 4.44
N ILE A 310 -19.24 -27.13 4.32
CA ILE A 310 -19.07 -28.46 4.94
C ILE A 310 -19.21 -28.35 6.46
N ALA A 311 -18.47 -27.44 7.09
CA ALA A 311 -18.53 -27.24 8.53
C ALA A 311 -19.92 -26.80 8.99
N GLY A 312 -20.51 -25.78 8.35
CA GLY A 312 -21.79 -25.23 8.77
C GLY A 312 -22.95 -26.21 8.61
N LEU A 313 -23.05 -26.88 7.45
CA LEU A 313 -24.15 -27.80 7.17
C LEU A 313 -23.98 -29.15 7.88
N GLY A 314 -22.75 -29.64 8.01
CA GLY A 314 -22.44 -30.84 8.78
C GLY A 314 -22.75 -30.70 10.27
N LEU A 315 -22.37 -29.56 10.87
CA LEU A 315 -22.73 -29.27 12.27
C LEU A 315 -24.23 -28.98 12.45
N ALA A 316 -24.91 -28.51 11.41
CA ALA A 316 -26.36 -28.31 11.43
C ALA A 316 -27.17 -29.61 11.26
N ALA A 317 -26.59 -30.66 10.66
CA ALA A 317 -27.30 -31.90 10.32
C ALA A 317 -28.01 -32.56 11.52
N PRO A 318 -27.37 -32.72 12.71
CA PRO A 318 -28.04 -33.28 13.89
C PRO A 318 -29.19 -32.42 14.45
N HIS A 319 -29.28 -31.17 14.01
CA HIS A 319 -30.21 -30.17 14.53
C HIS A 319 -31.15 -29.63 13.44
N ALA A 320 -31.20 -30.27 12.26
CA ALA A 320 -31.89 -29.79 11.07
C ALA A 320 -33.34 -29.37 11.34
N GLY A 321 -34.12 -30.18 12.05
CA GLY A 321 -35.52 -29.86 12.36
C GLY A 321 -35.69 -28.59 13.21
N ARG A 322 -34.84 -28.40 14.22
CA ARG A 322 -34.88 -27.18 15.08
C ARG A 322 -34.46 -25.95 14.29
N ILE A 323 -33.42 -26.09 13.46
CA ILE A 323 -32.90 -25.00 12.61
C ILE A 323 -33.93 -24.61 11.55
N HIS A 324 -34.61 -25.59 10.93
CA HIS A 324 -35.69 -25.34 9.97
C HIS A 324 -36.80 -24.51 10.59
N ILE A 325 -37.33 -24.91 11.75
CA ILE A 325 -38.39 -24.16 12.44
C ILE A 325 -37.91 -22.73 12.76
N ALA A 326 -36.68 -22.59 13.27
CA ALA A 326 -36.11 -21.27 13.55
C ALA A 326 -36.02 -20.38 12.30
N LEU A 327 -35.54 -20.92 11.17
CA LEU A 327 -35.43 -20.20 9.90
C LEU A 327 -36.80 -19.87 9.30
N ALA A 328 -37.76 -20.79 9.38
CA ALA A 328 -39.13 -20.61 8.90
C ALA A 328 -39.84 -19.46 9.60
N LEU A 329 -39.55 -19.22 10.89
CA LEU A 329 -40.06 -18.08 11.65
C LEU A 329 -39.25 -16.80 11.43
N LEU A 330 -37.91 -16.91 11.39
CA LEU A 330 -36.99 -15.78 11.37
C LEU A 330 -36.93 -15.06 10.02
N LEU A 331 -36.93 -15.79 8.89
CA LEU A 331 -36.83 -15.17 7.56
C LEU A 331 -38.04 -14.26 7.24
N PRO A 332 -39.30 -14.70 7.40
CA PRO A 332 -40.45 -13.84 7.19
C PRO A 332 -40.51 -12.69 8.21
N GLY A 333 -40.14 -12.96 9.47
CA GLY A 333 -40.08 -11.95 10.52
C GLY A 333 -39.12 -10.81 10.21
N LEU A 334 -37.90 -11.12 9.76
CA LEU A 334 -36.92 -10.11 9.33
C LEU A 334 -37.38 -9.36 8.07
N ALA A 335 -38.00 -10.04 7.12
CA ALA A 335 -38.55 -9.39 5.91
C ALA A 335 -39.67 -8.39 6.25
N ALA A 336 -40.59 -8.77 7.15
CA ALA A 336 -41.62 -7.86 7.66
C ALA A 336 -41.02 -6.70 8.45
N TRP A 337 -40.05 -6.96 9.33
CA TRP A 337 -39.37 -5.92 10.10
C TRP A 337 -38.69 -4.89 9.19
N TRP A 338 -37.92 -5.36 8.19
CA TRP A 338 -37.25 -4.51 7.21
C TRP A 338 -38.25 -3.69 6.37
N TYR A 339 -39.33 -4.31 5.91
CA TYR A 339 -40.38 -3.64 5.16
C TYR A 339 -41.11 -2.57 6.00
N CYS A 340 -41.41 -2.89 7.27
CA CYS A 340 -42.02 -1.95 8.22
C CYS A 340 -41.09 -0.76 8.52
N TYR A 341 -39.78 -0.99 8.62
CA TYR A 341 -38.78 0.06 8.77
C TYR A 341 -38.76 1.03 7.58
N LEU A 342 -38.82 0.52 6.34
CA LEU A 342 -38.84 1.35 5.13
C LEU A 342 -40.15 2.13 4.93
N HIS A 343 -41.25 1.69 5.53
CA HIS A 343 -42.60 2.26 5.35
C HIS A 343 -43.26 2.73 6.65
N VAL A 344 -42.46 3.31 7.55
CA VAL A 344 -42.88 3.84 8.87
C VAL A 344 -44.13 4.74 8.81
N LEU A 345 -44.31 5.51 7.75
CA LEU A 345 -45.43 6.47 7.63
C LEU A 345 -46.75 5.88 7.11
N ARG A 346 -46.83 4.57 6.80
CA ARG A 346 -48.04 3.96 6.20
C ARG A 346 -48.56 2.77 7.03
N PRO A 347 -49.48 2.99 8.01
CA PRO A 347 -49.93 1.95 8.94
C PRO A 347 -50.60 0.74 8.26
N LEU A 348 -51.52 0.97 7.31
CA LEU A 348 -52.21 -0.10 6.57
C LEU A 348 -51.24 -1.06 5.85
N ARG A 349 -50.14 -0.55 5.30
CA ARG A 349 -49.15 -1.39 4.60
C ARG A 349 -48.28 -2.21 5.57
N ARG A 350 -48.12 -1.76 6.81
CA ARG A 350 -47.40 -2.50 7.87
C ARG A 350 -48.20 -3.71 8.33
N SER A 351 -49.51 -3.54 8.54
CA SER A 351 -50.42 -4.63 8.94
C SER A 351 -50.43 -5.78 7.93
N TRP A 352 -50.53 -5.45 6.63
CA TRP A 352 -50.48 -6.44 5.55
C TRP A 352 -49.13 -7.15 5.47
N ALA A 353 -48.01 -6.43 5.67
CA ALA A 353 -46.69 -7.04 5.66
C ALA A 353 -46.49 -8.05 6.81
N VAL A 354 -46.99 -7.74 8.01
CA VAL A 354 -46.97 -8.66 9.16
C VAL A 354 -47.87 -9.87 8.89
N ALA A 355 -49.08 -9.67 8.37
CA ALA A 355 -49.99 -10.78 8.05
C ALA A 355 -49.41 -11.73 6.98
N LEU A 356 -48.80 -11.18 5.93
CA LEU A 356 -48.11 -11.95 4.89
C LEU A 356 -46.89 -12.71 5.46
N ALA A 357 -46.15 -12.11 6.39
CA ALA A 357 -45.02 -12.79 7.03
C ALA A 357 -45.47 -13.93 7.95
N VAL A 358 -46.57 -13.78 8.69
CA VAL A 358 -47.15 -14.88 9.49
C VAL A 358 -47.62 -16.02 8.58
N LEU A 359 -48.32 -15.72 7.49
CA LEU A 359 -48.73 -16.73 6.51
C LEU A 359 -47.52 -17.44 5.87
N ALA A 360 -46.48 -16.70 5.50
CA ALA A 360 -45.25 -17.27 4.97
C ALA A 360 -44.52 -18.14 6.01
N ALA A 361 -44.50 -17.74 7.28
CA ALA A 361 -43.89 -18.50 8.37
C ALA A 361 -44.63 -19.83 8.62
N VAL A 362 -45.96 -19.79 8.66
CA VAL A 362 -46.79 -21.01 8.76
C VAL A 362 -46.54 -21.91 7.55
N GLY A 363 -46.54 -21.35 6.34
CA GLY A 363 -46.26 -22.10 5.11
C GLY A 363 -44.87 -22.78 5.13
N LEU A 364 -43.83 -22.08 5.59
CA LEU A 364 -42.47 -22.61 5.69
C LEU A 364 -42.31 -23.67 6.79
N CYS A 365 -43.05 -23.57 7.89
CA CYS A 365 -43.07 -24.60 8.94
C CYS A 365 -43.75 -25.89 8.50
N LEU A 366 -44.69 -25.81 7.55
CA LEU A 366 -45.42 -26.96 7.00
C LEU A 366 -44.70 -27.64 5.82
N VAL A 367 -43.52 -27.15 5.44
CA VAL A 367 -42.71 -27.72 4.35
C VAL A 367 -42.27 -29.14 4.71
N PRO A 368 -42.46 -30.15 3.83
CA PRO A 368 -42.05 -31.52 4.08
C PRO A 368 -40.54 -31.64 4.37
N ALA A 369 -40.16 -32.62 5.20
CA ALA A 369 -38.78 -32.83 5.64
C ALA A 369 -37.70 -32.83 4.52
N PRO A 370 -37.92 -33.38 3.31
CA PRO A 370 -36.94 -33.29 2.22
C PRO A 370 -36.62 -31.82 1.82
N TRP A 371 -37.66 -30.99 1.74
CA TRP A 371 -37.55 -29.59 1.34
C TRP A 371 -37.07 -28.67 2.48
N ALA A 372 -37.18 -29.13 3.74
CA ALA A 372 -36.60 -28.45 4.90
C ALA A 372 -35.07 -28.31 4.78
N HIS A 373 -34.38 -29.37 4.35
CA HIS A 373 -32.93 -29.37 4.18
C HIS A 373 -32.49 -28.45 3.03
N TRP A 374 -33.27 -28.39 1.94
CA TRP A 374 -33.06 -27.41 0.86
C TRP A 374 -33.18 -25.97 1.37
N LEU A 375 -34.18 -25.68 2.21
CA LEU A 375 -34.33 -24.34 2.81
C LEU A 375 -33.10 -23.98 3.66
N ILE A 376 -32.60 -24.90 4.49
CA ILE A 376 -31.40 -24.69 5.31
C ILE A 376 -30.17 -24.45 4.42
N GLY A 377 -29.92 -25.34 3.46
CA GLY A 377 -28.77 -25.27 2.56
C GLY A 377 -28.76 -24.01 1.70
N LEU A 378 -29.89 -23.64 1.09
CA LEU A 378 -30.02 -22.41 0.30
C LEU A 378 -29.88 -21.16 1.16
N THR A 379 -30.44 -21.15 2.37
CA THR A 379 -30.31 -20.01 3.29
C THR A 379 -28.85 -19.83 3.72
N TRP A 380 -28.15 -20.92 4.04
CA TRP A 380 -26.73 -20.89 4.38
C TRP A 380 -25.87 -20.41 3.21
N LEU A 381 -26.11 -20.93 2.00
CA LEU A 381 -25.40 -20.52 0.79
C LEU A 381 -25.66 -19.04 0.47
N ALA A 382 -26.89 -18.55 0.65
CA ALA A 382 -27.23 -17.15 0.47
C ALA A 382 -26.52 -16.25 1.51
N LEU A 383 -26.49 -16.65 2.78
CA LEU A 383 -25.78 -15.94 3.84
C LEU A 383 -24.28 -15.85 3.54
N LEU A 384 -23.65 -16.98 3.19
CA LEU A 384 -22.24 -17.02 2.79
C LEU A 384 -22.00 -16.17 1.54
N GLY A 385 -22.87 -16.24 0.54
CA GLY A 385 -22.78 -15.42 -0.67
C GLY A 385 -22.89 -13.92 -0.40
N LEU A 386 -23.75 -13.51 0.56
CA LEU A 386 -23.88 -12.12 0.99
C LEU A 386 -22.63 -11.64 1.74
N LEU A 387 -22.13 -12.43 2.69
CA LEU A 387 -20.89 -12.14 3.42
C LEU A 387 -19.70 -12.06 2.46
N PHE A 388 -19.65 -12.98 1.50
CA PHE A 388 -18.63 -13.04 0.48
C PHE A 388 -18.63 -11.82 -0.44
N ASN A 389 -19.80 -11.47 -0.98
CA ASN A 389 -19.97 -10.28 -1.81
C ASN A 389 -19.67 -9.00 -1.04
N TYR A 390 -19.96 -8.95 0.27
CA TYR A 390 -19.55 -7.84 1.13
C TYR A 390 -18.01 -7.74 1.20
N GLY A 391 -17.31 -8.84 1.49
CA GLY A 391 -15.85 -8.89 1.49
C GLY A 391 -15.25 -8.47 0.15
N LEU A 392 -15.80 -8.98 -0.96
CA LEU A 392 -15.40 -8.59 -2.31
C LEU A 392 -15.64 -7.12 -2.61
N ARG A 393 -16.71 -6.50 -2.11
CA ARG A 393 -16.93 -5.05 -2.26
C ARG A 393 -15.86 -4.24 -1.56
N VAL A 394 -15.45 -4.64 -0.36
CA VAL A 394 -14.35 -4.01 0.36
C VAL A 394 -13.05 -4.17 -0.45
N ALA A 395 -12.78 -5.38 -0.94
CA ALA A 395 -11.60 -5.65 -1.77
C ALA A 395 -11.59 -4.84 -3.08
N ASP A 396 -12.73 -4.66 -3.75
CA ASP A 396 -12.87 -3.93 -5.03
C ASP A 396 -12.50 -2.45 -4.91
N THR A 397 -12.60 -1.87 -3.71
CA THR A 397 -12.13 -0.49 -3.47
C THR A 397 -10.60 -0.35 -3.56
N ARG A 398 -9.87 -1.47 -3.41
CA ARG A 398 -8.41 -1.55 -3.37
C ARG A 398 -7.84 -2.25 -4.62
N PHE A 399 -8.56 -3.25 -5.13
CA PHE A 399 -8.16 -4.10 -6.25
C PHE A 399 -9.25 -4.10 -7.33
N PRO A 400 -9.06 -3.37 -8.44
CA PRO A 400 -10.03 -3.32 -9.52
C PRO A 400 -10.37 -4.71 -10.06
N ALA A 401 -11.65 -4.93 -10.39
CA ALA A 401 -12.19 -6.18 -10.96
C ALA A 401 -12.16 -7.42 -10.05
N MET A 402 -11.64 -7.30 -8.82
CA MET A 402 -11.61 -8.42 -7.87
C MET A 402 -13.01 -8.93 -7.56
N ARG A 403 -13.99 -8.02 -7.40
CA ARG A 403 -15.37 -8.42 -7.16
C ARG A 403 -15.99 -9.14 -8.35
N ALA A 404 -15.72 -8.68 -9.56
CA ALA A 404 -16.28 -9.31 -10.75
C ALA A 404 -15.73 -10.74 -10.92
N ALA A 405 -14.41 -10.92 -10.78
CA ALA A 405 -13.79 -12.23 -10.81
C ALA A 405 -14.34 -13.14 -9.69
N GLY A 406 -14.37 -12.66 -8.45
CA GLY A 406 -14.85 -13.43 -7.32
C GLY A 406 -16.32 -13.85 -7.44
N LEU A 407 -17.20 -13.01 -8.02
CA LEU A 407 -18.59 -13.39 -8.26
C LEU A 407 -18.74 -14.47 -9.34
N VAL A 408 -17.87 -14.49 -10.36
CA VAL A 408 -17.84 -15.59 -11.35
C VAL A 408 -17.45 -16.90 -10.66
N PHE A 409 -16.42 -16.88 -9.82
CA PHE A 409 -16.00 -18.04 -9.04
C PHE A 409 -17.09 -18.51 -8.05
N LEU A 410 -17.75 -17.58 -7.35
CA LEU A 410 -18.88 -17.89 -6.47
C LEU A 410 -20.02 -18.54 -7.27
N GLY A 411 -20.36 -17.99 -8.44
CA GLY A 411 -21.39 -18.55 -9.30
C GLY A 411 -21.06 -19.97 -9.76
N ALA A 412 -19.82 -20.21 -10.18
CA ALA A 412 -19.34 -21.54 -10.57
C ALA A 412 -19.36 -22.53 -9.38
N MET A 413 -18.91 -22.11 -8.20
CA MET A 413 -18.96 -22.91 -6.97
C MET A 413 -20.39 -23.27 -6.60
N ALA A 414 -21.29 -22.29 -6.55
CA ALA A 414 -22.70 -22.48 -6.23
C ALA A 414 -23.40 -23.39 -7.24
N LEU A 415 -23.15 -23.20 -8.54
CA LEU A 415 -23.69 -24.06 -9.59
C LEU A 415 -23.22 -25.50 -9.44
N THR A 416 -21.92 -25.70 -9.19
CA THR A 416 -21.33 -27.03 -9.01
C THR A 416 -21.92 -27.74 -7.81
N LEU A 417 -22.01 -27.04 -6.68
CA LEU A 417 -22.62 -27.55 -5.45
C LEU A 417 -24.09 -27.92 -5.67
N LEU A 418 -24.89 -27.00 -6.21
CA LEU A 418 -26.33 -27.23 -6.44
C LEU A 418 -26.58 -28.36 -7.44
N ALA A 419 -25.75 -28.48 -8.49
CA ALA A 419 -25.85 -29.58 -9.43
C ALA A 419 -25.63 -30.94 -8.74
N HIS A 420 -24.63 -31.05 -7.84
CA HIS A 420 -24.37 -32.31 -7.14
C HIS A 420 -25.45 -32.64 -6.10
N VAL A 421 -25.97 -31.64 -5.38
CA VAL A 421 -27.12 -31.85 -4.48
C VAL A 421 -28.35 -32.28 -5.27
N ALA A 422 -28.62 -31.64 -6.41
CA ALA A 422 -29.75 -32.00 -7.27
C ALA A 422 -29.60 -33.40 -7.86
N MET A 423 -28.41 -33.79 -8.33
CA MET A 423 -28.15 -35.15 -8.82
C MET A 423 -28.35 -36.21 -7.73
N ALA A 424 -27.93 -35.92 -6.49
CA ALA A 424 -28.18 -36.82 -5.36
C ALA A 424 -29.67 -36.89 -4.98
N SER A 425 -30.37 -35.76 -5.05
CA SER A 425 -31.78 -35.65 -4.64
C SER A 425 -32.77 -36.21 -5.67
N PHE A 426 -32.46 -36.10 -6.96
CA PHE A 426 -33.36 -36.43 -8.07
C PHE A 426 -32.83 -37.55 -8.98
N GLY A 427 -31.69 -38.15 -8.64
CA GLY A 427 -31.12 -39.27 -9.37
C GLY A 427 -31.85 -40.60 -9.12
N PRO A 428 -31.50 -41.66 -9.86
CA PRO A 428 -32.13 -42.99 -9.76
C PRO A 428 -32.11 -43.57 -8.34
N ASP A 429 -31.04 -43.29 -7.58
CA ASP A 429 -30.85 -43.75 -6.20
C ASP A 429 -31.51 -42.84 -5.14
N GLY A 430 -31.88 -41.61 -5.52
CA GLY A 430 -32.43 -40.58 -4.61
C GLY A 430 -33.95 -40.64 -4.42
N ALA A 431 -34.66 -41.38 -5.29
CA ALA A 431 -36.12 -41.47 -5.27
C ALA A 431 -36.70 -42.23 -4.06
N GLY A 432 -35.88 -42.98 -3.30
CA GLY A 432 -36.32 -43.82 -2.17
C GLY A 432 -35.87 -43.36 -0.78
N ASN A 433 -34.79 -42.59 -0.65
CA ASN A 433 -34.18 -42.22 0.63
C ASN A 433 -34.04 -40.69 0.76
N GLY A 434 -35.06 -40.02 1.32
CA GLY A 434 -34.95 -38.65 1.83
C GLY A 434 -34.23 -37.63 0.93
N ALA A 435 -34.86 -37.22 -0.18
CA ALA A 435 -34.29 -36.28 -1.15
C ALA A 435 -33.70 -35.00 -0.51
N GLY A 436 -32.40 -34.76 -0.72
CA GLY A 436 -31.73 -33.50 -0.39
C GLY A 436 -31.31 -33.33 1.06
N SER A 437 -30.99 -34.42 1.75
CA SER A 437 -30.48 -34.40 3.13
C SER A 437 -29.27 -33.48 3.30
N LEU A 438 -29.00 -32.98 4.51
CA LEU A 438 -27.81 -32.14 4.75
C LEU A 438 -26.49 -32.91 4.51
N ASP A 439 -26.50 -34.24 4.60
CA ASP A 439 -25.35 -35.07 4.23
C ASP A 439 -25.07 -35.02 2.72
N ASP A 440 -26.09 -34.91 1.87
CA ASP A 440 -25.92 -34.70 0.43
C ASP A 440 -25.30 -33.34 0.12
N TRP A 441 -25.66 -32.31 0.91
CA TRP A 441 -25.02 -30.99 0.84
C TRP A 441 -23.56 -31.04 1.27
N VAL A 442 -23.23 -31.76 2.35
CA VAL A 442 -21.84 -31.97 2.79
C VAL A 442 -21.04 -32.72 1.72
N ARG A 443 -21.61 -33.79 1.13
CA ARG A 443 -21.00 -34.54 0.03
C ARG A 443 -20.76 -33.68 -1.21
N ALA A 444 -21.71 -32.83 -1.59
CA ALA A 444 -21.55 -31.85 -2.66
C ALA A 444 -20.47 -30.80 -2.33
N GLY A 445 -20.35 -30.40 -1.06
CA GLY A 445 -19.27 -29.56 -0.55
C GLY A 445 -17.90 -30.22 -0.73
N LEU A 446 -17.75 -31.49 -0.32
CA LEU A 446 -16.52 -32.27 -0.51
C LEU A 446 -16.12 -32.39 -2.00
N ARG A 447 -17.11 -32.59 -2.88
CA ARG A 447 -16.88 -32.61 -4.33
C ARG A 447 -16.43 -31.26 -4.88
N THR A 448 -17.04 -30.19 -4.37
CA THR A 448 -16.63 -28.82 -4.72
C THR A 448 -15.19 -28.55 -4.27
N VAL A 449 -14.79 -29.02 -3.08
CA VAL A 449 -13.39 -28.97 -2.62
C VAL A 449 -12.46 -29.70 -3.59
N GLU A 450 -12.81 -30.89 -4.09
CA GLU A 450 -11.98 -31.59 -5.09
C GLU A 450 -11.75 -30.75 -6.36
N TYR A 451 -12.81 -30.18 -6.93
CA TYR A 451 -12.66 -29.37 -8.15
C TYR A 451 -11.86 -28.09 -7.92
N VAL A 452 -12.02 -27.45 -6.76
CA VAL A 452 -11.23 -26.26 -6.40
C VAL A 452 -9.76 -26.64 -6.22
N LEU A 453 -9.46 -27.74 -5.53
CA LEU A 453 -8.09 -28.24 -5.38
C LEU A 453 -7.47 -28.61 -6.74
N LEU A 454 -8.24 -29.24 -7.64
CA LEU A 454 -7.79 -29.50 -9.00
C LEU A 454 -7.48 -28.19 -9.75
N GLY A 455 -8.34 -27.18 -9.61
CA GLY A 455 -8.09 -25.85 -10.15
C GLY A 455 -6.80 -25.21 -9.63
N ILE A 456 -6.50 -25.38 -8.34
CA ILE A 456 -5.24 -24.93 -7.73
C ILE A 456 -4.04 -25.69 -8.32
N VAL A 457 -4.14 -27.00 -8.50
CA VAL A 457 -3.08 -27.81 -9.14
C VAL A 457 -2.83 -27.35 -10.58
N ILE A 458 -3.89 -27.18 -11.38
CA ILE A 458 -3.79 -26.67 -12.76
C ILE A 458 -3.14 -25.28 -12.77
N TRP A 459 -3.54 -24.41 -11.84
CA TRP A 459 -2.94 -23.09 -11.72
C TRP A 459 -1.43 -23.18 -11.47
N TRP A 460 -0.97 -24.03 -10.55
CA TRP A 460 0.46 -24.19 -10.26
C TRP A 460 1.24 -24.77 -11.43
N LEU A 461 0.66 -25.70 -12.20
CA LEU A 461 1.29 -26.24 -13.41
C LEU A 461 1.49 -25.15 -14.47
N LEU A 462 0.44 -24.35 -14.74
CA LEU A 462 0.51 -23.24 -15.69
C LEU A 462 1.44 -22.12 -15.20
N ALA A 463 1.33 -21.74 -13.93
CA ALA A 463 2.18 -20.75 -13.30
C ALA A 463 3.65 -21.18 -13.28
N GLY A 464 3.95 -22.47 -13.08
CA GLY A 464 5.30 -23.01 -13.14
C GLY A 464 5.97 -22.76 -14.49
N GLY A 465 5.29 -23.08 -15.60
CA GLY A 465 5.81 -22.78 -16.94
C GLY A 465 6.03 -21.29 -17.18
N LEU A 466 5.09 -20.46 -16.74
CA LEU A 466 5.22 -19.00 -16.82
C LEU A 466 6.36 -18.46 -15.96
N LEU A 467 6.58 -19.01 -14.77
CA LEU A 467 7.67 -18.64 -13.85
C LEU A 467 9.04 -19.00 -14.41
N ILE A 468 9.18 -20.13 -15.12
CA ILE A 468 10.43 -20.47 -15.82
C ILE A 468 10.74 -19.42 -16.90
N ALA A 469 9.78 -19.16 -17.79
CA ALA A 469 9.96 -18.18 -18.85
C ALA A 469 10.28 -16.80 -18.25
N TRP A 470 9.55 -16.42 -17.20
CA TRP A 470 9.74 -15.16 -16.49
C TRP A 470 11.14 -15.07 -15.85
N ALA A 471 11.62 -16.15 -15.23
CA ALA A 471 12.96 -16.19 -14.64
C ALA A 471 14.04 -16.02 -15.72
N VAL A 472 13.92 -16.72 -16.85
CA VAL A 472 14.85 -16.65 -18.00
C VAL A 472 14.87 -15.24 -18.59
N PHE A 473 13.71 -14.69 -18.97
CA PHE A 473 13.65 -13.33 -19.53
C PHE A 473 14.08 -12.28 -18.51
N GLY A 474 13.83 -12.51 -17.21
CA GLY A 474 14.35 -11.68 -16.13
C GLY A 474 15.87 -11.67 -16.09
N GLN A 475 16.54 -12.81 -16.25
CA GLN A 475 18.02 -12.84 -16.32
C GLN A 475 18.55 -12.15 -17.57
N LEU A 476 17.88 -12.31 -18.71
CA LEU A 476 18.29 -11.65 -19.95
C LEU A 476 18.15 -10.12 -19.84
N ALA A 477 17.04 -9.63 -19.28
CA ALA A 477 16.80 -8.21 -19.05
C ALA A 477 17.78 -7.61 -18.03
N ALA A 478 18.13 -8.36 -16.99
CA ALA A 478 19.09 -7.95 -15.96
C ALA A 478 20.53 -7.75 -16.48
N ARG A 479 20.84 -8.10 -17.74
CA ARG A 479 22.18 -7.90 -18.32
C ARG A 479 22.42 -6.49 -18.86
N ASP A 480 21.38 -5.65 -18.96
CA ASP A 480 21.52 -4.30 -19.55
C ASP A 480 22.40 -3.38 -18.68
N ASP A 481 21.98 -3.07 -17.46
CA ASP A 481 22.72 -2.21 -16.52
C ASP A 481 22.36 -2.50 -15.05
N ASP A 482 22.92 -1.73 -14.11
CA ASP A 482 22.68 -1.88 -12.67
C ASP A 482 21.23 -1.56 -12.28
N ALA A 483 20.60 -0.59 -12.94
CA ALA A 483 19.20 -0.21 -12.72
C ALA A 483 18.23 -1.30 -13.21
N ALA A 484 18.57 -1.98 -14.30
CA ALA A 484 17.87 -3.15 -14.82
C ALA A 484 17.95 -4.31 -13.83
N ARG A 485 19.14 -4.62 -13.29
CA ARG A 485 19.31 -5.66 -12.25
C ARG A 485 18.46 -5.36 -11.01
N ALA A 486 18.52 -4.14 -10.53
CA ALA A 486 17.74 -3.69 -9.38
C ALA A 486 16.22 -3.81 -9.64
N SER A 487 15.74 -3.34 -10.79
CA SER A 487 14.33 -3.42 -11.18
C SER A 487 13.82 -4.87 -11.28
N VAL A 488 14.62 -5.77 -11.88
CA VAL A 488 14.30 -7.20 -11.95
C VAL A 488 14.31 -7.83 -10.56
N ALA A 489 15.29 -7.51 -9.70
CA ALA A 489 15.34 -8.00 -8.33
C ALA A 489 14.13 -7.54 -7.51
N THR A 490 13.69 -6.29 -7.67
CA THR A 490 12.44 -5.78 -7.05
C THR A 490 11.22 -6.54 -7.56
N GLY A 491 11.13 -6.81 -8.87
CA GLY A 491 10.07 -7.63 -9.46
C GLY A 491 10.02 -9.05 -8.89
N ARG A 492 11.19 -9.68 -8.72
CA ARG A 492 11.33 -11.01 -8.10
C ARG A 492 10.90 -11.02 -6.65
N LEU A 493 11.48 -10.11 -5.86
CA LEU A 493 11.19 -9.99 -4.44
C LEU A 493 9.69 -9.75 -4.23
N GLY A 494 9.10 -8.82 -4.99
CA GLY A 494 7.70 -8.45 -4.83
C GLY A 494 6.74 -9.60 -5.12
N LEU A 495 6.94 -10.32 -6.22
CA LEU A 495 6.10 -11.47 -6.59
C LEU A 495 6.28 -12.65 -5.62
N PHE A 496 7.52 -13.03 -5.29
CA PHE A 496 7.78 -14.20 -4.45
C PHE A 496 7.35 -14.00 -3.01
N VAL A 497 7.68 -12.85 -2.39
CA VAL A 497 7.25 -12.55 -1.02
C VAL A 497 5.74 -12.48 -0.95
N SER A 498 5.08 -11.93 -1.98
CA SER A 498 3.62 -11.87 -2.08
C SER A 498 2.99 -13.27 -2.13
N ILE A 499 3.41 -14.13 -3.06
CA ILE A 499 2.88 -15.50 -3.20
C ILE A 499 3.16 -16.32 -1.94
N ALA A 500 4.38 -16.24 -1.40
CA ALA A 500 4.77 -16.95 -0.18
C ALA A 500 3.94 -16.54 1.03
N SER A 501 3.78 -15.23 1.24
CA SER A 501 2.98 -14.69 2.36
C SER A 501 1.51 -15.08 2.21
N PHE A 502 0.99 -15.04 0.98
CA PHE A 502 -0.37 -15.47 0.68
C PHE A 502 -0.60 -16.96 0.97
N VAL A 503 0.29 -17.85 0.50
CA VAL A 503 0.20 -19.29 0.76
C VAL A 503 0.30 -19.58 2.25
N THR A 504 1.23 -18.92 2.95
CA THR A 504 1.38 -19.06 4.41
C THR A 504 0.11 -18.65 5.15
N LEU A 505 -0.48 -17.51 4.79
CA LEU A 505 -1.74 -17.04 5.38
C LEU A 505 -2.91 -17.99 5.05
N ALA A 506 -2.99 -18.49 3.82
CA ALA A 506 -4.01 -19.44 3.41
C ALA A 506 -3.91 -20.77 4.18
N MET A 507 -2.69 -21.27 4.40
CA MET A 507 -2.44 -22.45 5.23
C MET A 507 -2.80 -22.21 6.69
N ALA A 508 -2.50 -21.03 7.23
CA ALA A 508 -2.89 -20.65 8.59
C ALA A 508 -4.42 -20.62 8.77
N ILE A 509 -5.14 -20.04 7.81
CA ILE A 509 -6.61 -20.03 7.79
C ILE A 509 -7.15 -21.46 7.72
N TRP A 510 -6.57 -22.32 6.88
CA TRP A 510 -7.00 -23.72 6.79
C TRP A 510 -6.68 -24.51 8.05
N ALA A 511 -5.53 -24.32 8.68
CA ALA A 511 -5.18 -24.97 9.93
C ALA A 511 -6.23 -24.67 11.02
N LEU A 512 -6.70 -23.42 11.12
CA LEU A 512 -7.79 -23.03 12.02
C LEU A 512 -9.14 -23.68 11.67
N MET A 513 -9.40 -23.85 10.37
CA MET A 513 -10.68 -24.35 9.87
C MET A 513 -10.77 -25.88 9.87
N THR A 514 -9.63 -26.58 9.82
CA THR A 514 -9.54 -28.04 9.64
C THR A 514 -10.39 -28.80 10.65
N THR A 515 -10.30 -28.48 11.93
CA THR A 515 -11.09 -29.12 13.00
C THR A 515 -12.60 -29.04 12.74
N PHE A 516 -13.10 -27.88 12.30
CA PHE A 516 -14.54 -27.67 12.07
C PHE A 516 -15.03 -28.40 10.82
N VAL A 517 -14.20 -28.45 9.77
CA VAL A 517 -14.57 -29.10 8.50
C VAL A 517 -14.48 -30.62 8.65
N GLU A 518 -13.49 -31.15 9.37
CA GLU A 518 -13.40 -32.58 9.70
C GLU A 518 -14.58 -33.03 10.56
N LEU A 519 -14.94 -32.23 11.58
CA LEU A 519 -16.11 -32.51 12.42
C LEU A 519 -17.41 -32.45 11.62
N GLY A 520 -17.57 -31.46 10.73
CA GLY A 520 -18.74 -31.35 9.86
C GLY A 520 -18.86 -32.50 8.85
N ALA A 521 -17.73 -33.07 8.41
CA ALA A 521 -17.72 -34.18 7.45
C ALA A 521 -17.68 -35.58 8.11
N ALA A 522 -17.68 -35.65 9.46
CA ALA A 522 -17.41 -36.87 10.23
C ALA A 522 -18.37 -38.04 9.92
N HIS A 523 -19.61 -37.71 9.57
CA HIS A 523 -20.70 -38.68 9.37
C HIS A 523 -21.01 -38.96 7.90
N THR A 524 -20.29 -38.35 6.97
CA THR A 524 -20.57 -38.45 5.53
C THR A 524 -19.56 -39.37 4.86
N ALA A 525 -20.00 -40.52 4.35
CA ALA A 525 -19.17 -41.36 3.49
C ALA A 525 -18.88 -40.65 2.16
N TYR A 526 -17.64 -40.78 1.67
CA TYR A 526 -17.17 -40.04 0.51
C TYR A 526 -16.28 -40.86 -0.43
N ASP A 527 -16.67 -40.90 -1.71
CA ASP A 527 -15.87 -41.48 -2.79
C ASP A 527 -15.30 -40.37 -3.69
N PRO A 528 -13.97 -40.11 -3.65
CA PRO A 528 -13.34 -39.06 -4.44
C PRO A 528 -13.24 -39.41 -5.93
N GLN A 529 -13.50 -38.43 -6.80
CA GLN A 529 -13.47 -38.62 -8.25
C GLN A 529 -12.09 -38.34 -8.84
N VAL A 530 -11.44 -37.28 -8.36
CA VAL A 530 -10.19 -36.75 -8.91
C VAL A 530 -8.99 -37.23 -8.10
N PHE A 531 -9.17 -37.33 -6.78
CA PHE A 531 -8.12 -37.70 -5.84
C PHE A 531 -8.33 -39.09 -5.24
N LYS A 532 -8.56 -40.08 -6.11
CA LYS A 532 -8.69 -41.48 -5.73
C LYS A 532 -7.49 -41.95 -4.89
N SER A 533 -7.78 -42.63 -3.79
CA SER A 533 -6.81 -43.45 -3.06
C SER A 533 -6.96 -44.90 -3.49
N GLY A 534 -5.97 -45.76 -3.23
CA GLY A 534 -6.13 -47.21 -3.43
C GLY A 534 -7.30 -47.84 -2.64
N LEU A 535 -7.89 -47.10 -1.70
CA LEU A 535 -9.18 -47.40 -1.07
C LEU A 535 -10.34 -46.98 -1.98
N LEU A 536 -11.29 -47.90 -2.21
CA LEU A 536 -12.48 -47.71 -3.06
C LEU A 536 -13.48 -46.67 -2.50
N CYS A 537 -13.46 -46.35 -1.20
CA CYS A 537 -14.32 -45.33 -0.58
C CYS A 537 -13.77 -44.90 0.80
N PHE A 538 -13.86 -43.61 1.15
CA PHE A 538 -13.60 -43.16 2.52
C PHE A 538 -14.87 -43.31 3.35
N LEU A 539 -14.78 -44.08 4.44
CA LEU A 539 -15.87 -44.25 5.41
C LEU A 539 -16.28 -42.94 6.09
N ASN A 540 -15.36 -41.97 6.15
CA ASN A 540 -15.55 -40.65 6.75
C ASN A 540 -14.90 -39.58 5.85
N GLY A 541 -15.69 -38.59 5.41
CA GLY A 541 -15.22 -37.45 4.61
C GLY A 541 -14.20 -36.56 5.32
N GLY A 542 -14.21 -36.53 6.66
CA GLY A 542 -13.19 -35.90 7.48
C GLY A 542 -11.80 -36.51 7.25
N SER A 543 -11.70 -37.85 7.11
CA SER A 543 -10.41 -38.51 6.81
C SER A 543 -9.87 -38.13 5.43
N PHE A 544 -10.75 -37.96 4.44
CA PHE A 544 -10.36 -37.45 3.12
C PHE A 544 -9.77 -36.04 3.22
N LEU A 545 -10.45 -35.14 3.94
CA LEU A 545 -10.00 -33.75 4.13
C LEU A 545 -8.68 -33.68 4.91
N HIS A 546 -8.54 -34.47 5.97
CA HIS A 546 -7.31 -34.58 6.74
C HIS A 546 -6.12 -34.98 5.85
N LEU A 547 -6.30 -36.03 5.04
CA LEU A 547 -5.28 -36.49 4.10
C LEU A 547 -4.93 -35.42 3.05
N ARG A 548 -5.92 -34.66 2.56
CA ARG A 548 -5.67 -33.55 1.62
C ARG A 548 -4.90 -32.42 2.29
N TYR A 549 -5.26 -32.04 3.51
CA TYR A 549 -4.56 -31.03 4.29
C TYR A 549 -3.10 -31.41 4.52
N GLN A 550 -2.85 -32.65 4.95
CA GLN A 550 -1.51 -33.19 5.18
C GLN A 550 -0.65 -33.14 3.90
N ARG A 551 -1.13 -33.73 2.79
CA ARG A 551 -0.37 -33.78 1.52
C ARG A 551 -0.14 -32.39 0.92
N SER A 552 -1.10 -31.49 1.07
CA SER A 552 -0.96 -30.09 0.61
C SER A 552 0.11 -29.37 1.43
N THR A 553 0.11 -29.57 2.76
CA THR A 553 1.12 -28.99 3.67
C THR A 553 2.51 -29.49 3.32
N GLU A 554 2.69 -30.78 3.04
CA GLU A 554 3.97 -31.37 2.62
C GLU A 554 4.48 -30.77 1.30
N THR A 555 3.58 -30.50 0.35
CA THR A 555 3.93 -29.88 -0.94
C THR A 555 4.33 -28.42 -0.77
N PHE A 556 3.62 -27.65 0.05
CA PHE A 556 3.89 -26.22 0.29
C PHE A 556 4.98 -25.96 1.31
N ALA A 557 5.35 -26.95 2.11
CA ALA A 557 6.45 -26.86 3.06
C ALA A 557 7.74 -26.41 2.38
N LEU A 558 8.04 -26.94 1.19
CA LEU A 558 9.19 -26.51 0.38
C LEU A 558 9.18 -25.01 0.04
N ALA A 559 8.02 -24.48 -0.34
CA ALA A 559 7.84 -23.03 -0.59
C ALA A 559 8.03 -22.21 0.69
N ALA A 560 7.57 -22.72 1.83
CA ALA A 560 7.79 -22.09 3.13
C ALA A 560 9.25 -22.13 3.56
N GLY A 561 10.00 -23.20 3.26
CA GLY A 561 11.44 -23.29 3.51
C GLY A 561 12.24 -22.24 2.73
N LEU A 562 11.85 -21.99 1.48
CA LEU A 562 12.45 -20.93 0.67
C LEU A 562 12.13 -19.53 1.23
N THR A 563 10.91 -19.34 1.71
CA THR A 563 10.50 -18.11 2.40
C THR A 563 11.27 -17.92 3.71
N LEU A 564 11.47 -19.01 4.46
CA LEU A 564 12.28 -19.03 5.67
C LEU A 564 13.74 -18.71 5.36
N ALA A 565 14.29 -19.19 4.23
CA ALA A 565 15.65 -18.84 3.81
C ALA A 565 15.80 -17.34 3.55
N LEU A 566 14.80 -16.70 2.93
CA LEU A 566 14.78 -15.24 2.78
C LEU A 566 14.66 -14.52 4.13
N ALA A 567 13.75 -14.97 5.00
CA ALA A 567 13.58 -14.41 6.33
C ALA A 567 14.85 -14.56 7.17
N LEU A 568 15.54 -15.70 7.08
CA LEU A 568 16.81 -15.96 7.75
C LEU A 568 17.93 -15.07 7.21
N TYR A 569 18.02 -14.91 5.88
CA TYR A 569 18.97 -13.99 5.26
C TYR A 569 18.76 -12.56 5.77
N LEU A 570 17.51 -12.07 5.74
CA LEU A 570 17.18 -10.75 6.26
C LEU A 570 17.46 -10.65 7.76
N GLY A 571 17.15 -11.69 8.53
CA GLY A 571 17.51 -11.78 9.95
C GLY A 571 19.01 -11.63 10.18
N VAL A 572 19.84 -12.40 9.48
CA VAL A 572 21.30 -12.33 9.59
C VAL A 572 21.84 -10.93 9.22
N VAL A 573 21.28 -10.30 8.19
CA VAL A 573 21.68 -8.95 7.76
C VAL A 573 21.24 -7.89 8.76
N LEU A 574 20.02 -7.98 9.30
CA LEU A 574 19.39 -6.94 10.11
C LEU A 574 19.63 -7.08 11.62
N VAL A 575 19.85 -8.29 12.14
CA VAL A 575 19.98 -8.55 13.60
C VAL A 575 21.02 -7.65 14.27
N PRO A 576 22.24 -7.44 13.73
CA PRO A 576 23.20 -6.53 14.36
C PRO A 576 22.68 -5.09 14.49
N SER A 577 21.96 -4.60 13.47
CA SER A 577 21.32 -3.29 13.49
C SER A 577 20.14 -3.22 14.45
N VAL A 578 19.33 -4.26 14.52
CA VAL A 578 18.21 -4.38 15.47
C VAL A 578 18.73 -4.44 16.91
N LEU A 579 19.86 -5.11 17.16
CA LEU A 579 20.50 -5.10 18.48
C LEU A 579 21.02 -3.70 18.84
N ALA A 580 21.57 -2.97 17.87
CA ALA A 580 21.96 -1.57 18.05
C ALA A 580 20.74 -0.66 18.33
N GLU A 581 19.55 -0.99 17.82
CA GLU A 581 18.28 -0.32 18.13
C GLU A 581 17.90 -0.45 19.61
N VAL A 582 18.18 -1.59 20.24
CA VAL A 582 17.94 -1.81 21.68
C VAL A 582 19.15 -1.35 22.52
N ARG A 583 20.04 -0.52 21.95
CA ARG A 583 21.27 0.00 22.57
C ARG A 583 22.21 -1.09 23.10
N LYS A 584 22.11 -2.32 22.58
CA LYS A 584 23.11 -3.36 22.83
C LYS A 584 24.22 -3.17 21.82
N THR A 585 25.40 -2.77 22.27
CA THR A 585 26.54 -2.49 21.40
C THR A 585 27.00 -3.76 20.68
N VAL A 586 26.89 -3.76 19.35
CA VAL A 586 27.40 -4.83 18.48
C VAL A 586 28.51 -4.26 17.61
N GLY A 587 29.77 -4.48 18.04
CA GLY A 587 30.95 -4.09 17.29
C GLY A 587 31.18 -2.57 17.16
N THR A 588 32.09 -2.18 16.27
CA THR A 588 32.38 -0.77 15.95
C THR A 588 31.44 -0.24 14.86
N ALA A 589 31.26 1.08 14.78
CA ALA A 589 30.50 1.73 13.70
C ALA A 589 30.97 1.27 12.30
N HIS A 590 32.28 1.08 12.13
CA HIS A 590 32.87 0.56 10.90
C HIS A 590 32.52 -0.91 10.62
N ALA A 591 32.51 -1.76 11.64
CA ALA A 591 32.11 -3.17 11.47
C ALA A 591 30.62 -3.28 11.13
N LEU A 592 29.77 -2.56 11.86
CA LEU A 592 28.33 -2.56 11.68
C LEU A 592 27.94 -2.03 10.28
N GLY A 593 28.50 -0.89 9.87
CA GLY A 593 28.26 -0.31 8.55
C GLY A 593 28.73 -1.19 7.40
N ARG A 594 29.91 -1.84 7.52
CA ARG A 594 30.41 -2.79 6.50
C ARG A 594 29.55 -4.05 6.42
N TRP A 595 29.11 -4.60 7.55
CA TRP A 595 28.23 -5.77 7.60
C TRP A 595 26.95 -5.51 6.81
N LEU A 596 26.26 -4.43 7.17
CA LEU A 596 24.99 -4.06 6.58
C LEU A 596 25.12 -3.70 5.09
N THR A 597 26.18 -2.96 4.72
CA THR A 597 26.48 -2.65 3.31
C THR A 597 26.77 -3.92 2.51
N GLY A 598 27.52 -4.87 3.07
CA GLY A 598 27.79 -6.17 2.46
C GLY A 598 26.52 -7.01 2.30
N GLY A 599 25.62 -6.98 3.29
CA GLY A 599 24.31 -7.63 3.23
C GLY A 599 23.43 -7.08 2.10
N TYR A 600 23.32 -5.76 1.96
CA TYR A 600 22.53 -5.16 0.88
C TYR A 600 23.12 -5.41 -0.51
N ARG A 601 24.45 -5.35 -0.66
CA ARG A 601 25.12 -5.63 -1.95
C ARG A 601 24.88 -7.06 -2.43
N ARG A 602 24.73 -8.03 -1.52
CA ARG A 602 24.47 -9.44 -1.85
C ARG A 602 22.98 -9.77 -1.96
N LEU A 603 22.09 -8.90 -1.50
CA LEU A 603 20.64 -9.16 -1.46
C LEU A 603 20.08 -9.50 -2.84
N ASP A 604 20.44 -8.75 -3.88
CA ASP A 604 19.90 -8.98 -5.23
C ASP A 604 20.36 -10.33 -5.81
N GLY A 605 21.62 -10.71 -5.54
CA GLY A 605 22.17 -12.01 -5.91
C GLY A 605 21.50 -13.15 -5.13
N PHE A 606 21.29 -12.96 -3.82
CA PHE A 606 20.60 -13.93 -2.98
C PHE A 606 19.14 -14.14 -3.41
N VAL A 607 18.38 -13.06 -3.60
CA VAL A 607 17.00 -13.10 -4.10
C VAL A 607 16.97 -13.80 -5.46
N THR A 608 17.91 -13.49 -6.34
CA THR A 608 18.01 -14.15 -7.64
C THR A 608 18.26 -15.66 -7.51
N GLY A 609 19.23 -16.07 -6.71
CA GLY A 609 19.54 -17.48 -6.47
C GLY A 609 18.36 -18.22 -5.86
N LEU A 610 17.73 -17.62 -4.85
CA LEU A 610 16.54 -18.17 -4.20
C LEU A 610 15.39 -18.32 -5.19
N THR A 611 15.13 -17.32 -6.03
CA THR A 611 14.08 -17.39 -7.06
C THR A 611 14.36 -18.52 -8.05
N ILE A 612 15.60 -18.65 -8.55
CA ILE A 612 15.95 -19.73 -9.47
C ILE A 612 15.75 -21.09 -8.80
N ALA A 613 16.28 -21.27 -7.59
CA ALA A 613 16.10 -22.51 -6.82
C ALA A 613 14.62 -22.83 -6.60
N SER A 614 13.81 -21.83 -6.28
CA SER A 614 12.36 -21.97 -6.10
C SER A 614 11.67 -22.45 -7.37
N VAL A 615 12.00 -21.86 -8.52
CA VAL A 615 11.42 -22.23 -9.81
C VAL A 615 11.83 -23.65 -10.18
N LEU A 616 13.12 -23.99 -10.07
CA LEU A 616 13.62 -25.34 -10.37
C LEU A 616 12.98 -26.40 -9.47
N MET A 617 12.85 -26.11 -8.18
CA MET A 617 12.20 -27.01 -7.22
C MET A 617 10.71 -27.20 -7.54
N ALA A 618 9.99 -26.12 -7.84
CA ALA A 618 8.58 -26.20 -8.25
C ALA A 618 8.40 -27.04 -9.53
N CYS A 619 9.30 -26.89 -10.50
CA CYS A 619 9.31 -27.71 -11.70
C CYS A 619 9.60 -29.18 -11.42
N GLY A 620 10.61 -29.46 -10.58
CA GLY A 620 10.95 -30.82 -10.17
C GLY A 620 9.78 -31.51 -9.49
N VAL A 621 9.14 -30.86 -8.51
CA VAL A 621 7.93 -31.37 -7.85
C VAL A 621 6.79 -31.57 -8.84
N GLY A 622 6.56 -30.61 -9.75
CA GLY A 622 5.53 -30.72 -10.78
C GLY A 622 5.74 -31.93 -11.70
N VAL A 623 6.97 -32.19 -12.14
CA VAL A 623 7.34 -33.35 -12.95
C VAL A 623 7.14 -34.65 -12.17
N LEU A 624 7.61 -34.72 -10.93
CA LEU A 624 7.45 -35.90 -10.08
C LEU A 624 5.96 -36.23 -9.84
N LEU A 625 5.14 -35.22 -9.57
CA LEU A 625 3.69 -35.39 -9.42
C LEU A 625 3.03 -35.86 -10.73
N ALA A 626 3.47 -35.35 -11.88
CA ALA A 626 2.96 -35.79 -13.18
C ALA A 626 3.35 -37.26 -13.48
N LEU A 627 4.61 -37.64 -13.21
CA LEU A 627 5.09 -39.02 -13.37
C LEU A 627 4.35 -40.01 -12.46
N ALA A 628 4.14 -39.64 -11.19
CA ALA A 628 3.35 -40.44 -10.25
C ALA A 628 1.90 -40.66 -10.74
N ARG A 629 1.31 -39.68 -11.43
CA ARG A 629 -0.03 -39.82 -12.03
C ARG A 629 -0.05 -40.73 -13.26
N LEU A 630 1.09 -40.88 -13.94
CA LEU A 630 1.28 -41.81 -15.05
C LEU A 630 1.70 -43.22 -14.58
N GLY A 631 1.79 -43.45 -13.26
CA GLY A 631 2.24 -44.72 -12.69
C GLY A 631 3.74 -44.97 -12.83
N VAL A 632 4.52 -43.90 -13.10
CA VAL A 632 5.97 -43.97 -13.22
C VAL A 632 6.58 -43.54 -11.89
N GLU A 633 7.09 -44.49 -11.12
CA GLU A 633 7.90 -44.19 -9.94
C GLU A 633 9.34 -43.86 -10.40
N PRO A 634 9.90 -42.71 -9.99
CA PRO A 634 11.27 -42.37 -10.36
C PRO A 634 12.24 -43.27 -9.61
N ASP A 635 12.90 -44.20 -10.32
CA ASP A 635 13.97 -45.02 -9.75
C ASP A 635 15.33 -44.30 -9.73
N GLY A 636 16.25 -44.82 -8.92
CA GLY A 636 17.64 -44.34 -8.84
C GLY A 636 17.80 -43.04 -8.04
N TRP A 637 18.71 -42.17 -8.48
CA TRP A 637 19.08 -40.95 -7.74
C TRP A 637 17.93 -39.93 -7.64
N VAL A 638 17.00 -39.93 -8.60
CA VAL A 638 15.82 -39.05 -8.61
C VAL A 638 14.83 -39.48 -7.54
N GLY A 639 14.58 -40.79 -7.41
CA GLY A 639 13.75 -41.36 -6.33
C GLY A 639 14.35 -41.13 -4.95
N ALA A 640 15.66 -41.36 -4.80
CA ALA A 640 16.37 -41.09 -3.56
C ALA A 640 16.33 -39.60 -3.16
N ALA A 641 16.50 -38.69 -4.12
CA ALA A 641 16.39 -37.25 -3.87
C ALA A 641 14.95 -36.84 -3.51
N ALA A 642 13.95 -37.38 -4.18
CA ALA A 642 12.54 -37.13 -3.86
C ALA A 642 12.18 -37.61 -2.45
N HIS A 643 12.65 -38.80 -2.06
CA HIS A 643 12.50 -39.33 -0.70
C HIS A 643 13.18 -38.45 0.35
N GLY A 644 14.45 -38.07 0.15
CA GLY A 644 15.17 -37.22 1.10
C GLY A 644 14.55 -35.83 1.26
N VAL A 645 14.00 -35.25 0.19
CA VAL A 645 13.22 -34.00 0.25
C VAL A 645 11.90 -34.19 1.00
N GLY A 646 11.24 -35.34 0.80
CA GLY A 646 10.04 -35.73 1.55
C GLY A 646 10.29 -35.86 3.05
N GLU A 647 11.33 -36.58 3.46
CA GLU A 647 11.72 -36.74 4.87
C GLU A 647 12.09 -35.40 5.52
N LEU A 648 12.89 -34.57 4.84
CA LEU A 648 13.23 -33.23 5.33
C LEU A 648 11.97 -32.37 5.50
N SER A 649 11.04 -32.46 4.54
CA SER A 649 9.75 -31.77 4.58
C SER A 649 8.93 -32.22 5.80
N GLU A 650 8.88 -33.52 6.07
CA GLU A 650 8.10 -34.10 7.16
C GLU A 650 8.69 -33.81 8.56
N PHE A 651 10.00 -33.95 8.74
CA PHE A 651 10.64 -33.80 10.05
C PHE A 651 10.95 -32.35 10.44
N VAL A 652 11.29 -31.49 9.47
CA VAL A 652 11.79 -30.14 9.76
C VAL A 652 10.82 -29.07 9.28
N LEU A 653 10.42 -29.10 8.02
CA LEU A 653 9.61 -28.00 7.48
C LEU A 653 8.16 -28.06 7.96
N LYS A 654 7.54 -29.23 8.08
CA LYS A 654 6.13 -29.37 8.48
C LYS A 654 5.87 -28.84 9.91
N PRO A 655 6.65 -29.17 10.95
CA PRO A 655 6.48 -28.55 12.28
C PRO A 655 6.74 -27.05 12.28
N LEU A 656 7.70 -26.59 11.48
CA LEU A 656 8.07 -25.18 11.38
C LEU A 656 6.97 -24.38 10.66
N VAL A 657 6.38 -24.92 9.61
CA VAL A 657 5.24 -24.34 8.90
C VAL A 657 3.99 -24.35 9.76
N LEU A 658 3.68 -25.47 10.44
CA LEU A 658 2.53 -25.52 11.35
C LEU A 658 2.68 -24.54 12.50
N SER A 659 3.87 -24.45 13.11
CA SER A 659 4.13 -23.47 14.18
C SER A 659 4.13 -22.04 13.65
N ALA A 660 4.72 -21.75 12.49
CA ALA A 660 4.70 -20.41 11.88
C ALA A 660 3.30 -20.00 11.42
N ALA A 661 2.53 -20.90 10.82
CA ALA A 661 1.15 -20.66 10.40
C ALA A 661 0.23 -20.48 11.61
N THR A 662 0.39 -21.31 12.65
CA THR A 662 -0.35 -21.19 13.91
C THR A 662 0.02 -19.90 14.65
N ALA A 663 1.32 -19.56 14.69
CA ALA A 663 1.80 -18.30 15.25
C ALA A 663 1.29 -17.11 14.44
N ALA A 664 1.30 -17.15 13.11
CA ALA A 664 0.76 -16.10 12.25
C ALA A 664 -0.76 -15.95 12.41
N ALA A 665 -1.50 -17.06 12.52
CA ALA A 665 -2.93 -17.08 12.84
C ALA A 665 -3.20 -16.46 14.21
N ALA A 666 -2.45 -16.87 15.24
CA ALA A 666 -2.56 -16.32 16.59
C ALA A 666 -2.19 -14.83 16.62
N LEU A 667 -1.11 -14.42 15.96
CA LEU A 667 -0.67 -13.03 15.85
C LEU A 667 -1.66 -12.16 15.07
N SER A 668 -2.32 -12.73 14.05
CA SER A 668 -3.37 -12.05 13.27
C SER A 668 -4.69 -11.94 14.02
N ALA A 669 -5.09 -12.98 14.75
CA ALA A 669 -6.27 -12.99 15.61
C ALA A 669 -6.08 -12.10 16.86
N PHE A 670 -4.84 -11.96 17.34
CA PHE A 670 -4.47 -11.17 18.50
C PHE A 670 -3.43 -10.10 18.15
N GLY A 671 -3.77 -9.15 17.27
CA GLY A 671 -2.86 -8.10 16.79
C GLY A 671 -2.10 -7.29 17.87
N GLY A 672 -2.53 -7.31 19.13
CA GLY A 672 -1.79 -6.73 20.26
C GLY A 672 -0.61 -7.59 20.78
N VAL A 673 -0.53 -8.87 20.40
CA VAL A 673 0.51 -9.81 20.81
C VAL A 673 1.81 -9.56 20.04
N LEU A 674 1.76 -9.26 18.74
CA LEU A 674 2.97 -8.94 17.96
C LEU A 674 3.70 -7.72 18.54
N SER A 675 2.95 -6.65 18.88
CA SER A 675 3.51 -5.46 19.53
C SER A 675 4.06 -5.73 20.93
N ARG A 676 3.56 -6.76 21.63
CA ARG A 676 3.95 -7.07 23.01
C ARG A 676 5.14 -8.03 23.10
N TYR A 677 5.27 -8.97 22.17
CA TYR A 677 6.26 -10.06 22.25
C TYR A 677 7.37 -9.97 21.20
N ALA A 678 7.17 -9.25 20.09
CA ALA A 678 8.18 -9.08 19.05
C ALA A 678 8.24 -7.65 18.50
N PRO A 679 8.48 -6.63 19.35
CA PRO A 679 8.56 -5.22 18.91
C PRO A 679 9.62 -4.98 17.84
N TRP A 680 10.64 -5.84 17.76
CA TRP A 680 11.70 -5.78 16.76
C TRP A 680 11.26 -6.17 15.33
N VAL A 681 10.18 -6.95 15.16
CA VAL A 681 9.61 -7.28 13.83
C VAL A 681 8.74 -6.15 13.29
N ARG A 682 8.14 -5.36 14.19
CA ARG A 682 7.24 -4.26 13.84
C ARG A 682 7.95 -3.19 13.01
N LEU A 683 9.17 -2.82 13.39
CA LEU A 683 9.87 -1.68 12.79
C LEU A 683 10.19 -1.90 11.28
N PRO A 684 10.71 -3.07 10.82
CA PRO A 684 10.82 -3.36 9.39
C PRO A 684 9.48 -3.44 8.65
N LEU A 685 8.42 -3.93 9.30
CA LEU A 685 7.09 -4.01 8.70
C LEU A 685 6.48 -2.62 8.50
N ASP A 686 6.63 -1.72 9.46
CA ASP A 686 6.18 -0.33 9.38
C ASP A 686 6.88 0.40 8.22
N VAL A 687 8.18 0.18 8.02
CA VAL A 687 8.92 0.71 6.86
C VAL A 687 8.34 0.20 5.54
N ALA A 688 8.03 -1.09 5.44
CA ALA A 688 7.44 -1.66 4.23
C ALA A 688 6.02 -1.12 3.97
N LEU A 689 5.23 -0.90 5.02
CA LEU A 689 3.91 -0.26 4.96
C LEU A 689 4.00 1.20 4.52
N ASP A 690 4.99 1.94 5.01
CA ASP A 690 5.21 3.34 4.62
C ASP A 690 5.61 3.46 3.14
N VAL A 691 6.45 2.56 2.64
CA VAL A 691 6.76 2.47 1.20
C VAL A 691 5.51 2.17 0.38
N ASP A 692 4.70 1.17 0.76
CA ASP A 692 3.46 0.88 0.02
C ASP A 692 2.50 2.08 0.04
N ASN A 693 2.29 2.68 1.20
CA ASN A 693 1.43 3.86 1.37
C ASN A 693 1.87 5.02 0.47
N HIS A 694 3.19 5.21 0.29
CA HIS A 694 3.75 6.26 -0.57
C HIS A 694 3.45 6.05 -2.07
N PHE A 695 3.34 4.80 -2.51
CA PHE A 695 3.03 4.44 -3.91
C PHE A 695 1.55 4.11 -4.14
N ARG A 696 0.73 4.16 -3.10
CA ARG A 696 -0.65 3.68 -3.13
C ARG A 696 -1.57 4.60 -3.93
N GLU A 697 -2.23 4.05 -4.95
CA GLU A 697 -3.26 4.75 -5.74
C GLU A 697 -4.70 4.54 -5.21
N PHE A 698 -4.97 3.38 -4.60
CA PHE A 698 -6.31 2.98 -4.19
C PHE A 698 -6.45 2.87 -2.66
N PRO A 699 -7.61 3.21 -2.08
CA PRO A 699 -8.79 3.76 -2.74
C PRO A 699 -8.59 5.22 -3.19
N ARG A 700 -9.11 5.59 -4.37
CA ARG A 700 -8.91 6.94 -4.96
C ARG A 700 -9.56 8.08 -4.17
N SER A 701 -10.45 7.79 -3.23
CA SER A 701 -10.99 8.77 -2.29
C SER A 701 -10.00 9.16 -1.19
N ALA A 702 -9.03 8.29 -0.88
CA ALA A 702 -8.09 8.46 0.22
C ALA A 702 -6.65 8.08 -0.19
N ILE A 703 -6.15 8.66 -1.28
CA ILE A 703 -4.76 8.48 -1.72
C ILE A 703 -3.82 9.08 -0.67
N PRO A 704 -3.00 8.28 0.05
CA PRO A 704 -2.23 8.76 1.19
C PRO A 704 -1.30 9.92 0.82
N ARG A 705 -0.50 9.74 -0.24
CA ARG A 705 0.45 10.77 -0.69
C ARG A 705 -0.22 12.10 -1.05
N ALA A 706 -1.37 12.07 -1.73
CA ALA A 706 -2.11 13.28 -2.10
C ALA A 706 -2.62 14.05 -0.87
N ARG A 707 -3.12 13.33 0.15
CA ARG A 707 -3.56 13.91 1.42
C ARG A 707 -2.39 14.49 2.21
N ILE A 708 -1.29 13.74 2.31
CA ILE A 708 -0.05 14.19 2.98
C ILE A 708 0.49 15.46 2.32
N PHE A 709 0.58 15.48 0.98
CA PHE A 709 1.04 16.67 0.25
C PHE A 709 0.10 17.87 0.44
N SER A 710 -1.22 17.66 0.39
CA SER A 710 -2.19 18.74 0.61
C SER A 710 -2.04 19.34 2.02
N ARG A 711 -1.90 18.50 3.04
CA ARG A 711 -1.68 18.92 4.43
C ARG A 711 -0.37 19.67 4.61
N TYR A 712 0.70 19.17 4.01
CA TYR A 712 2.02 19.77 4.15
C TYR A 712 2.06 21.14 3.44
N VAL A 713 1.45 21.28 2.26
CA VAL A 713 1.31 22.58 1.60
C VAL A 713 0.51 23.56 2.46
N ALA A 714 -0.59 23.12 3.08
CA ALA A 714 -1.36 23.98 3.98
C ALA A 714 -0.57 24.46 5.20
N LEU A 715 0.29 23.59 5.78
CA LEU A 715 1.21 23.98 6.84
C LEU A 715 2.23 25.01 6.36
N LEU A 716 2.85 24.76 5.19
CA LEU A 716 3.83 25.68 4.60
C LEU A 716 3.22 27.06 4.33
N GLU A 717 1.96 27.14 3.89
CA GLU A 717 1.25 28.40 3.74
C GLU A 717 1.00 29.10 5.06
N SER A 718 0.60 28.36 6.09
CA SER A 718 0.42 28.92 7.43
C SER A 718 1.74 29.47 7.99
N VAL A 719 2.85 28.77 7.75
CA VAL A 719 4.20 29.23 8.12
C VAL A 719 4.58 30.46 7.31
N ALA A 720 4.42 30.45 5.99
CA ALA A 720 4.77 31.59 5.14
C ALA A 720 3.96 32.85 5.49
N ALA A 721 2.66 32.70 5.81
CA ALA A 721 1.80 33.79 6.24
C ALA A 721 2.22 34.41 7.59
N GLN A 722 2.96 33.69 8.45
CA GLN A 722 3.47 34.21 9.73
C GLN A 722 4.73 35.07 9.57
N GLY A 723 5.29 35.18 8.37
CA GLY A 723 6.40 36.08 8.04
C GLY A 723 7.73 35.68 8.67
N TYR A 724 8.08 34.39 8.63
CA TYR A 724 9.42 33.93 9.01
C TYR A 724 10.45 34.33 7.95
N ASP A 725 11.65 34.70 8.41
CA ASP A 725 12.77 35.08 7.55
C ASP A 725 13.43 33.85 6.91
N HIS A 726 13.39 32.72 7.62
CA HIS A 726 14.02 31.46 7.22
C HIS A 726 13.22 30.25 7.72
N VAL A 727 13.23 29.17 6.95
CA VAL A 727 12.55 27.91 7.28
C VAL A 727 13.55 26.76 7.27
N VAL A 728 13.64 26.02 8.38
CA VAL A 728 14.45 24.80 8.49
C VAL A 728 13.51 23.61 8.58
N ILE A 729 13.61 22.70 7.62
CA ILE A 729 12.84 21.44 7.63
C ILE A 729 13.71 20.35 8.22
N VAL A 730 13.25 19.71 9.29
CA VAL A 730 13.91 18.57 9.94
C VAL A 730 13.06 17.33 9.72
N ALA A 731 13.52 16.43 8.84
CA ALA A 731 12.78 15.27 8.41
C ALA A 731 13.51 13.98 8.80
N HIS A 732 12.77 12.98 9.26
CA HIS A 732 13.31 11.65 9.60
C HIS A 732 12.66 10.58 8.72
N SER A 733 13.41 9.54 8.35
CA SER A 733 12.94 8.37 7.59
C SER A 733 11.98 8.70 6.43
N GLN A 734 10.75 8.19 6.41
CA GLN A 734 9.74 8.47 5.39
C GLN A 734 9.42 9.96 5.25
N GLY A 735 9.47 10.71 6.35
CA GLY A 735 9.35 12.17 6.35
C GLY A 735 10.36 12.83 5.41
N THR A 736 11.57 12.26 5.27
CA THR A 736 12.57 12.75 4.32
C THR A 736 12.10 12.65 2.88
N VAL A 737 11.52 11.51 2.51
CA VAL A 737 11.02 11.27 1.14
C VAL A 737 9.86 12.20 0.85
N ILE A 738 8.94 12.35 1.81
CA ILE A 738 7.81 13.27 1.74
C ILE A 738 8.30 14.71 1.50
N SER A 739 9.24 15.19 2.32
CA SER A 739 9.77 16.56 2.22
C SER A 739 10.52 16.80 0.92
N ALA A 740 11.49 15.94 0.57
CA ALA A 740 12.32 16.14 -0.62
C ALA A 740 11.46 16.09 -1.90
N GLU A 741 10.54 15.13 -2.02
CA GLU A 741 9.69 15.03 -3.20
C GLU A 741 8.63 16.13 -3.27
N LEU A 742 8.07 16.57 -2.13
CA LEU A 742 7.12 17.70 -2.13
C LEU A 742 7.82 18.99 -2.55
N LEU A 743 8.95 19.33 -1.94
CA LEU A 743 9.66 20.59 -2.24
C LEU A 743 10.08 20.63 -3.72
N ARG A 744 10.63 19.52 -4.22
CA ARG A 744 10.93 19.35 -5.65
C ARG A 744 9.69 19.52 -6.53
N TYR A 745 8.56 18.95 -6.13
CA TYR A 745 7.29 19.10 -6.85
C TYR A 745 6.78 20.54 -6.86
N LEU A 746 6.85 21.25 -5.73
CA LEU A 746 6.45 22.66 -5.63
C LEU A 746 7.34 23.55 -6.49
N GLN A 747 8.66 23.35 -6.46
CA GLN A 747 9.62 24.06 -7.31
C GLN A 747 9.30 23.85 -8.79
N HIS A 748 9.14 22.58 -9.20
CA HIS A 748 8.85 22.24 -10.59
C HIS A 748 7.51 22.83 -11.05
N ARG A 749 6.46 22.69 -10.23
CA ARG A 749 5.13 23.24 -10.52
C ARG A 749 5.15 24.76 -10.62
N ALA A 750 5.85 25.44 -9.71
CA ALA A 750 5.94 26.89 -9.73
C ALA A 750 6.58 27.36 -11.05
N ARG A 751 7.69 26.73 -11.47
CA ARG A 751 8.34 27.01 -12.77
C ARG A 751 7.43 26.69 -13.95
N TRP A 752 6.71 25.58 -13.90
CA TRP A 752 5.79 25.14 -14.95
C TRP A 752 4.60 26.10 -15.15
N LEU A 753 4.05 26.64 -14.05
CA LEU A 753 2.86 27.48 -14.06
C LEU A 753 3.14 28.99 -14.02
N ALA A 754 4.37 29.42 -13.75
CA ALA A 754 4.71 30.83 -13.51
C ALA A 754 4.19 31.79 -14.59
N GLN A 755 4.27 31.40 -15.87
CA GLN A 755 3.83 32.23 -16.99
C GLN A 755 2.32 32.14 -17.24
N ALA A 756 1.73 30.95 -17.11
CA ALA A 756 0.35 30.69 -17.51
C ALA A 756 -0.68 31.00 -16.41
N CYS A 757 -0.28 30.84 -15.14
CA CYS A 757 -1.15 30.95 -13.97
C CYS A 757 -0.41 31.63 -12.81
N PRO A 758 0.00 32.91 -12.92
CA PRO A 758 0.80 33.59 -11.89
C PRO A 758 0.06 33.72 -10.55
N ASN A 759 -1.27 33.65 -10.56
CA ASN A 759 -2.11 33.69 -9.37
C ASN A 759 -2.34 32.33 -8.69
N ASP A 760 -1.77 31.24 -9.22
CA ASP A 760 -1.88 29.90 -8.63
C ASP A 760 -1.33 29.87 -7.20
N ARG A 761 -2.02 29.13 -6.33
CA ARG A 761 -1.71 28.99 -4.90
C ARG A 761 -0.27 28.54 -4.66
N VAL A 762 0.24 27.59 -5.45
CA VAL A 762 1.61 27.07 -5.30
C VAL A 762 2.65 28.05 -5.83
N VAL A 763 2.36 28.79 -6.91
CA VAL A 763 3.27 29.82 -7.43
C VAL A 763 3.51 30.90 -6.38
N LYS A 764 2.44 31.37 -5.71
CA LYS A 764 2.54 32.34 -4.61
C LYS A 764 3.34 31.79 -3.44
N LEU A 765 3.02 30.59 -2.97
CA LEU A 765 3.75 29.93 -1.88
C LEU A 765 5.24 29.80 -2.21
N TRP A 766 5.57 29.31 -3.42
CA TRP A 766 6.96 29.10 -3.80
C TRP A 766 7.76 30.40 -3.81
N SER A 767 7.18 31.50 -4.30
CA SER A 767 7.86 32.81 -4.29
C SER A 767 8.23 33.31 -2.88
N GLN A 768 7.53 32.84 -1.85
CA GLN A 768 7.82 33.17 -0.45
C GLN A 768 8.87 32.24 0.19
N LEU A 769 9.04 31.03 -0.34
CA LEU A 769 9.94 30.00 0.18
C LEU A 769 11.29 29.96 -0.56
N GLU A 770 11.30 30.32 -1.84
CA GLU A 770 12.49 30.22 -2.70
C GLU A 770 13.68 30.99 -2.10
N GLY A 771 14.80 30.28 -1.93
CA GLY A 771 16.02 30.84 -1.34
C GLY A 771 16.00 30.99 0.18
N ARG A 772 15.00 30.43 0.89
CA ARG A 772 14.84 30.57 2.36
C ARG A 772 14.64 29.26 3.12
N VAL A 773 14.76 28.12 2.43
CA VAL A 773 14.49 26.80 3.01
C VAL A 773 15.78 26.01 3.12
N ASP A 774 16.10 25.52 4.31
CA ASP A 774 17.12 24.52 4.56
C ASP A 774 16.49 23.18 4.94
N LEU A 775 17.17 22.07 4.63
CA LEU A 775 16.69 20.72 4.88
C LEU A 775 17.72 19.91 5.65
N LEU A 776 17.33 19.43 6.84
CA LEU A 776 18.03 18.39 7.57
C LEU A 776 17.24 17.09 7.46
N THR A 777 17.90 16.03 7.02
CA THR A 777 17.34 14.69 6.89
C THR A 777 18.05 13.74 7.84
N ALA A 778 17.32 12.79 8.41
CA ALA A 778 17.85 11.81 9.34
C ALA A 778 17.39 10.40 8.94
N GLY A 779 18.33 9.46 8.79
CA GLY A 779 18.01 8.09 8.37
C GLY A 779 17.32 8.04 7.00
N CYS A 780 17.80 8.81 6.02
CA CYS A 780 17.14 9.04 4.74
C CYS A 780 17.09 7.78 3.84
N PRO A 781 15.90 7.23 3.50
CA PRO A 781 15.78 6.02 2.70
C PRO A 781 15.88 6.26 1.18
N LEU A 782 16.04 7.51 0.72
CA LEU A 782 15.99 7.85 -0.71
C LEU A 782 16.98 7.02 -1.54
N ARG A 783 18.22 6.83 -1.05
CA ARG A 783 19.26 6.10 -1.78
C ARG A 783 19.16 4.58 -1.58
N GLN A 784 19.17 4.11 -0.33
CA GLN A 784 19.30 2.69 0.00
C GLN A 784 18.02 1.87 -0.22
N LEU A 785 16.86 2.50 -0.25
CA LEU A 785 15.56 1.84 -0.43
C LEU A 785 14.87 2.28 -1.72
N TYR A 786 14.61 3.58 -1.89
CA TYR A 786 13.81 4.08 -3.00
C TYR A 786 14.56 4.00 -4.34
N ALA A 787 15.73 4.63 -4.47
CA ALA A 787 16.55 4.56 -5.68
C ALA A 787 17.07 3.13 -5.94
N ALA A 788 17.42 2.39 -4.88
CA ALA A 788 17.86 1.00 -5.03
C ALA A 788 16.77 0.03 -5.53
N ARG A 789 15.48 0.28 -5.23
CA ARG A 789 14.38 -0.62 -5.64
C ARG A 789 13.57 -0.09 -6.82
N PHE A 790 13.54 1.22 -7.01
CA PHE A 790 12.80 1.92 -8.07
C PHE A 790 13.71 2.91 -8.83
N PRO A 791 14.82 2.43 -9.43
CA PRO A 791 15.90 3.28 -9.94
C PRO A 791 15.41 4.30 -10.98
N HIS A 792 14.52 3.93 -11.89
CA HIS A 792 14.02 4.86 -12.92
C HIS A 792 13.01 5.89 -12.41
N LEU A 793 12.44 5.70 -11.21
CA LEU A 793 11.57 6.71 -10.60
C LEU A 793 12.37 7.68 -9.71
N TYR A 794 13.44 7.17 -9.09
CA TYR A 794 14.29 7.91 -8.16
C TYR A 794 15.70 8.15 -8.72
N GLU A 795 15.84 8.16 -10.05
CA GLU A 795 17.13 8.32 -10.74
C GLU A 795 17.84 9.62 -10.29
N TRP A 796 17.04 10.67 -10.13
CA TRP A 796 17.46 11.98 -9.62
C TRP A 796 18.21 11.93 -8.29
N VAL A 797 17.94 10.95 -7.42
CA VAL A 797 18.57 10.84 -6.09
C VAL A 797 20.08 10.62 -6.23
N MET A 798 20.51 9.92 -7.28
CA MET A 798 21.92 9.58 -7.47
C MET A 798 22.80 10.80 -7.78
N GLN A 799 22.19 11.90 -8.22
CA GLN A 799 22.88 13.16 -8.56
C GLN A 799 22.28 14.36 -7.81
N ALA A 800 21.43 14.10 -6.80
CA ALA A 800 20.62 15.13 -6.16
C ALA A 800 21.48 16.21 -5.51
N ARG A 801 21.16 17.46 -5.82
CA ARG A 801 21.70 18.66 -5.15
C ARG A 801 20.62 19.35 -4.34
N ALA A 802 21.01 20.17 -3.38
CA ALA A 802 20.11 20.99 -2.59
C ALA A 802 19.20 21.85 -3.49
N GLY A 803 19.78 22.47 -4.52
CA GLY A 803 19.04 23.28 -5.49
C GLY A 803 17.98 22.51 -6.30
N ASP A 804 18.17 21.19 -6.51
CA ASP A 804 17.23 20.35 -7.28
C ASP A 804 15.94 20.06 -6.52
N VAL A 805 15.99 20.09 -5.18
CA VAL A 805 14.80 20.01 -4.32
C VAL A 805 14.34 21.39 -3.84
N GLY A 806 15.03 22.45 -4.28
CA GLY A 806 14.70 23.84 -3.98
C GLY A 806 15.02 24.29 -2.55
N VAL A 807 16.08 23.72 -1.96
CA VAL A 807 16.61 24.14 -0.65
C VAL A 807 18.00 24.76 -0.80
N CYS A 808 18.37 25.64 0.13
CA CYS A 808 19.65 26.33 0.15
C CYS A 808 20.77 25.40 0.64
N ARG A 809 20.50 24.66 1.72
CA ARG A 809 21.37 23.61 2.25
C ARG A 809 20.60 22.32 2.51
N TRP A 810 21.25 21.20 2.26
CA TRP A 810 20.76 19.87 2.57
C TRP A 810 21.79 19.09 3.37
N VAL A 811 21.50 18.88 4.65
CA VAL A 811 22.30 18.06 5.56
C VAL A 811 21.61 16.70 5.74
N ASN A 812 22.35 15.60 5.60
CA ASN A 812 21.85 14.25 5.82
C ASN A 812 22.62 13.56 6.96
N ALA A 813 21.96 13.37 8.09
CA ALA A 813 22.48 12.67 9.25
C ALA A 813 22.12 11.17 9.18
N TYR A 814 23.08 10.30 9.44
CA TYR A 814 22.83 8.86 9.49
C TYR A 814 23.69 8.12 10.51
N ALA A 815 23.16 7.04 11.05
CA ALA A 815 23.90 6.04 11.79
C ALA A 815 24.39 4.91 10.88
N THR A 816 25.55 4.34 11.19
CA THR A 816 26.17 3.28 10.36
C THR A 816 25.36 1.99 10.30
N GLY A 817 24.62 1.68 11.37
CA GLY A 817 23.73 0.52 11.45
C GLY A 817 22.31 0.80 11.00
N ASP A 818 22.00 1.98 10.47
CA ASP A 818 20.66 2.28 9.96
C ASP A 818 20.37 1.42 8.71
N TYR A 819 19.37 0.56 8.85
CA TYR A 819 18.91 -0.40 7.83
C TYR A 819 17.80 0.15 6.94
N VAL A 820 17.39 1.39 7.14
CA VAL A 820 16.39 2.10 6.33
C VAL A 820 17.09 3.10 5.43
N GLY A 821 17.95 3.96 6.00
CA GLY A 821 18.57 5.06 5.27
C GLY A 821 19.94 5.46 5.81
N ARG A 822 20.90 5.69 4.92
CA ARG A 822 22.28 6.06 5.30
C ARG A 822 22.76 7.31 4.57
N TRP A 823 23.84 7.20 3.82
CA TRP A 823 24.47 8.33 3.12
C TRP A 823 23.72 8.66 1.83
N LEU A 824 23.73 9.93 1.42
CA LEU A 824 23.21 10.37 0.13
C LEU A 824 24.33 10.59 -0.88
N TRP A 825 25.42 11.23 -0.48
CA TRP A 825 26.48 11.70 -1.38
C TRP A 825 27.81 10.97 -1.19
N ALA A 826 28.12 10.51 0.01
CA ALA A 826 29.41 9.89 0.30
C ALA A 826 29.69 8.67 -0.61
N ASP A 827 30.83 8.70 -1.31
CA ASP A 827 31.37 7.56 -2.05
C ASP A 827 32.91 7.53 -1.95
N PRO A 828 33.52 6.56 -1.23
CA PRO A 828 32.89 5.46 -0.52
C PRO A 828 32.11 5.93 0.74
N PRO A 829 31.26 5.07 1.32
CA PRO A 829 30.50 5.39 2.53
C PRO A 829 31.40 5.79 3.71
N LEU A 830 30.98 6.81 4.47
CA LEU A 830 31.64 7.17 5.72
C LEU A 830 31.09 6.30 6.85
N TYR A 831 31.96 5.52 7.49
CA TYR A 831 31.60 4.76 8.68
C TYR A 831 32.22 5.30 9.98
N LYS A 832 33.07 6.32 9.85
CA LYS A 832 33.63 7.04 11.00
C LYS A 832 32.70 8.20 11.36
N PRO A 833 32.45 8.46 12.66
CA PRO A 833 31.71 9.63 13.09
C PRO A 833 32.29 10.91 12.49
N SER A 834 31.43 11.78 11.98
CA SER A 834 31.82 13.08 11.46
C SER A 834 32.38 13.96 12.58
N PRO A 835 33.35 14.83 12.30
CA PRO A 835 33.83 15.80 13.27
C PRO A 835 32.70 16.78 13.66
N PRO A 836 32.85 17.53 14.78
CA PRO A 836 31.96 18.63 15.13
C PRO A 836 31.79 19.63 13.98
N VAL A 837 30.59 20.21 13.87
CA VAL A 837 30.15 21.12 12.78
C VAL A 837 31.25 22.09 12.35
N THR A 838 31.60 22.05 11.07
CA THR A 838 32.41 23.07 10.40
C THR A 838 31.48 23.97 9.59
N VAL A 839 31.51 25.28 9.88
CA VAL A 839 30.61 26.30 9.28
C VAL A 839 30.81 26.47 7.77
N THR A 840 31.83 25.82 7.19
CA THR A 840 32.25 25.90 5.79
C THR A 840 31.82 24.70 4.94
N ALA A 841 30.92 23.84 5.43
CA ALA A 841 30.40 22.74 4.61
C ALA A 841 29.65 23.28 3.38
N GLY A 842 29.80 22.58 2.24
CA GLY A 842 29.06 22.90 1.01
C GLY A 842 27.54 22.79 1.17
N PRO A 843 26.77 23.16 0.14
CA PRO A 843 25.31 23.12 0.19
C PRO A 843 24.76 21.72 0.48
N GLU A 844 25.46 20.65 0.09
CA GLU A 844 25.14 19.26 0.42
C GLU A 844 26.17 18.66 1.39
N HIS A 845 25.70 17.99 2.45
CA HIS A 845 26.61 17.41 3.44
C HIS A 845 26.06 16.16 4.13
N ASP A 846 26.85 15.08 4.14
CA ASP A 846 26.58 13.84 4.88
C ASP A 846 27.25 13.87 6.27
N VAL A 847 26.48 13.53 7.31
CA VAL A 847 26.91 13.53 8.71
C VAL A 847 26.75 12.12 9.28
N CYS A 848 27.86 11.42 9.49
CA CYS A 848 27.85 10.12 10.14
C CYS A 848 27.82 10.31 11.66
N LEU A 849 26.79 9.81 12.33
CA LEU A 849 26.65 9.87 13.80
C LEU A 849 27.46 8.76 14.51
N GLY A 850 27.97 7.79 13.76
CA GLY A 850 28.69 6.63 14.31
C GLY A 850 27.82 5.40 14.46
N SER A 851 28.01 4.65 15.55
CA SER A 851 27.23 3.45 15.85
C SER A 851 25.83 3.82 16.30
N GLY A 852 24.83 3.15 15.74
CA GLY A 852 23.43 3.38 16.04
C GLY A 852 22.55 2.72 14.99
N ALA A 853 21.25 2.81 15.20
CA ALA A 853 20.23 2.26 14.31
C ALA A 853 19.25 3.37 13.90
N HIS A 854 17.98 3.04 13.64
CA HIS A 854 17.10 3.92 12.88
C HIS A 854 16.26 4.89 13.73
N THR A 855 15.97 4.61 15.00
CA THR A 855 14.98 5.41 15.77
C THR A 855 15.55 6.52 16.64
N HIS A 856 16.83 6.46 17.00
CA HIS A 856 17.44 7.29 18.05
C HIS A 856 18.06 8.61 17.57
N TYR A 857 17.63 9.16 16.43
CA TYR A 857 18.21 10.38 15.84
C TYR A 857 17.94 11.66 16.63
N PHE A 858 16.85 11.69 17.39
CA PHE A 858 16.41 12.88 18.13
C PHE A 858 16.47 12.68 19.66
N ASP A 859 17.15 11.63 20.10
CA ASP A 859 17.45 11.42 21.51
C ASP A 859 18.37 12.52 22.04
N GLN A 860 18.25 12.84 23.33
CA GLN A 860 18.99 13.93 23.96
C GLN A 860 20.52 13.78 23.88
N GLU A 861 21.00 12.55 23.69
CA GLU A 861 22.42 12.21 23.54
C GLU A 861 22.97 12.59 22.14
N GLN A 862 22.11 12.88 21.15
CA GLN A 862 22.50 13.21 19.77
C GLN A 862 22.92 14.68 19.62
N VAL A 863 23.97 15.06 20.34
CA VAL A 863 24.50 16.44 20.36
C VAL A 863 24.89 16.92 18.97
N LEU A 864 25.36 16.03 18.09
CA LEU A 864 25.75 16.42 16.73
C LEU A 864 24.55 16.85 15.88
N VAL A 865 23.39 16.21 16.02
CA VAL A 865 22.15 16.61 15.32
C VAL A 865 21.69 17.98 15.82
N ALA A 866 21.70 18.20 17.15
CA ALA A 866 21.35 19.50 17.74
C ALA A 866 22.24 20.64 17.20
N ARG A 867 23.55 20.38 17.05
CA ARG A 867 24.51 21.36 16.51
C ARG A 867 24.23 21.70 15.04
N TRP A 868 23.83 20.72 14.23
CA TRP A 868 23.46 20.97 12.84
C TRP A 868 22.14 21.75 12.74
N ILE A 869 21.14 21.45 13.57
CA ILE A 869 19.91 22.26 13.63
C ILE A 869 20.25 23.70 14.03
N ASP A 870 21.09 23.93 15.06
CA ASP A 870 21.56 25.28 15.42
C ASP A 870 22.28 25.98 14.25
N ALA A 871 23.10 25.25 13.50
CA ALA A 871 23.83 25.81 12.36
C ALA A 871 22.91 26.27 11.22
N LEU A 872 21.79 25.58 10.98
CA LEU A 872 20.78 25.96 9.97
C LEU A 872 19.83 27.08 10.46
N VAL A 873 19.76 27.30 11.77
CA VAL A 873 18.96 28.40 12.37
C VAL A 873 19.73 29.74 12.39
N ARG A 874 21.04 29.72 12.13
CA ARG A 874 21.92 30.91 12.05
C ARG A 874 21.78 31.63 10.73
#